data_AF-A0A5N5FXS6-F1
#
_entry.id   AF-A0A5N5FXS6-F1
#
_cell.length_a   1.000
_cell.length_b   1.000
_cell.length_c   1.000
_cell.angle_alpha   90.00
_cell.angle_beta   90.00
_cell.angle_gamma   90.00
#
_symmetry.space_group_name_H-M   'P 1'
#
loop_
_entity.id
_entity.type
_entity.pdbx_description
1 polymer ?
#
loop_
_entity_poly.entity_id
_entity_poly.type
_entity_poly.pdbx_seq_one_letter_code
_entity_poly.pdbx_strand_id
1 'polypeptide(L)'
;MLSLTASLAAATPPNATATNSCIIPNTRPLLLSSDAQIRTNSSSSFTCCSVRNLHSICRIIKAMAAAEETLTVTNPPSPLSGNRQALISLSDKKDLAVLGNGLQDLGVISDVLLFSLNIDIVWRRSLRRSLCNVSNTFVSRSSCYESLYKIVSTGGTASTLESAGLPVTKVEQLTSFGKPLDGRVKTLHPNVHGGILARRDQKHHMESLSKHGIGTFDVVVVNLYPFHEKVTSTGGIEFEDGIENIDIGGPAMIRAAAKNHKDVLVVVDSEDYPALLEFLKGDKDDQQFRRKLAWKAFQHVASYDSAVSEWLWKQTSEDKFPQSLTVPMLLKSPLRYGENPHQKAAFYVDKSLSEVNAGGIATAIQHHGKEMSYNNYLDADAAWNCVSEFQNPTCVVVKHTNPCGVASCDDILEAYGLAVKADPVSAFGGIVVFNVEVDEFRSPTDGETRMFYEIVVAPKYTKKGLEILRGKSKTLRILEARKNEKGKLSLRQVGGGWLAQDSDDLTPLDIQFKAVSQKAPQKSELADAEFAWLCVKHVKSNAIVITKNNCMLGMESGQPNRLESLRIALKKAGEEVKGAALASDAFFPFAWKDAVEEACESGVSVIAEPGGSIRDGDAIDCCHKYGVSLLFTNVRHFRH
;
A
#
# COMPACT_ATOMS: atom_id res chain seq x y z
N MET A 1 32.34 -8.61 23.38
CA MET A 1 33.57 -9.19 23.97
C MET A 1 33.41 -10.70 23.88
N LEU A 2 34.26 -11.53 23.30
CA LEU A 2 35.65 -11.43 22.86
C LEU A 2 35.81 -12.29 21.58
N SER A 3 36.65 -11.82 20.66
CA SER A 3 37.07 -12.48 19.42
C SER A 3 38.26 -13.41 19.64
N LEU A 4 38.40 -14.47 18.84
CA LEU A 4 39.69 -15.12 18.53
C LEU A 4 39.68 -15.71 17.11
N THR A 5 40.33 -14.96 16.22
CA THR A 5 41.30 -15.33 15.17
C THR A 5 41.27 -16.68 14.45
N ALA A 6 41.25 -16.63 13.11
CA ALA A 6 42.03 -17.52 12.26
C ALA A 6 42.55 -16.75 11.02
N SER A 7 43.87 -16.77 10.83
CA SER A 7 44.61 -16.21 9.68
C SER A 7 44.75 -17.27 8.58
N LEU A 8 44.76 -16.87 7.30
CA LEU A 8 45.74 -17.35 6.31
C LEU A 8 45.67 -16.59 4.95
N ALA A 9 46.85 -16.08 4.59
CA ALA A 9 47.47 -15.92 3.27
C ALA A 9 46.82 -15.08 2.16
N ALA A 10 47.42 -13.91 1.92
CA ALA A 10 47.32 -13.15 0.68
C ALA A 10 48.63 -13.29 -0.13
N ALA A 11 48.51 -13.51 -1.44
CA ALA A 11 49.60 -13.45 -2.40
C ALA A 11 49.25 -12.44 -3.52
N THR A 12 50.13 -11.45 -3.70
CA THR A 12 50.31 -10.60 -4.90
C THR A 12 51.54 -11.12 -5.67
N PRO A 13 51.92 -10.68 -6.91
CA PRO A 13 51.67 -9.41 -7.62
C PRO A 13 51.53 -9.61 -9.18
N PRO A 14 51.90 -8.72 -10.15
CA PRO A 14 52.19 -7.27 -10.14
C PRO A 14 51.50 -6.42 -11.25
N ASN A 15 51.66 -5.09 -11.13
CA ASN A 15 51.41 -4.05 -12.13
C ASN A 15 52.43 -4.05 -13.29
N ALA A 16 52.01 -3.63 -14.48
CA ALA A 16 52.87 -3.00 -15.50
C ALA A 16 52.09 -1.93 -16.27
N THR A 17 52.72 -0.76 -16.42
CA THR A 17 52.23 0.46 -17.08
C THR A 17 52.92 0.70 -18.43
N ALA A 18 52.20 1.41 -19.31
CA ALA A 18 52.64 2.46 -20.25
C ALA A 18 52.67 2.19 -21.79
N THR A 19 51.78 2.95 -22.48
CA THR A 19 51.96 3.74 -23.74
C THR A 19 52.31 3.00 -25.05
N ASN A 20 51.67 3.18 -26.22
CA ASN A 20 51.47 4.44 -26.96
C ASN A 20 50.66 4.23 -28.27
N SER A 21 50.17 5.35 -28.82
CA SER A 21 49.89 5.67 -30.25
C SER A 21 48.52 5.37 -30.89
N CYS A 22 47.99 6.46 -31.48
CA CYS A 22 46.80 6.64 -32.31
C CYS A 22 46.81 5.82 -33.60
N ILE A 23 45.62 5.56 -34.19
CA ILE A 23 45.27 5.82 -35.59
C ILE A 23 43.74 5.74 -35.74
N ILE A 24 43.16 6.80 -36.32
CA ILE A 24 41.75 6.90 -36.78
C ILE A 24 41.68 6.30 -38.20
N PRO A 25 40.55 5.68 -38.58
CA PRO A 25 40.02 5.98 -39.90
C PRO A 25 38.52 6.26 -39.90
N ASN A 26 38.18 7.37 -40.54
CA ASN A 26 36.83 7.74 -40.97
C ASN A 26 36.77 7.49 -42.49
N THR A 27 35.73 6.83 -43.02
CA THR A 27 34.90 7.30 -44.16
C THR A 27 33.99 6.22 -44.81
N ARG A 28 32.69 6.59 -44.93
CA ARG A 28 31.64 6.26 -45.95
C ARG A 28 31.07 4.83 -46.05
N PRO A 29 29.74 4.70 -46.28
CA PRO A 29 29.14 4.68 -47.64
C PRO A 29 27.82 5.49 -47.77
N LEU A 30 27.60 6.24 -48.86
CA LEU A 30 26.83 5.95 -50.10
C LEU A 30 25.29 6.06 -50.00
N LEU A 31 24.75 6.81 -50.96
CA LEU A 31 23.36 7.19 -51.22
C LEU A 31 22.79 6.32 -52.37
N LEU A 32 21.44 6.25 -52.45
CA LEU A 32 20.57 5.73 -53.54
C LEU A 32 20.47 4.20 -53.62
N SER A 33 19.34 3.54 -53.90
CA SER A 33 18.07 3.91 -54.54
C SER A 33 16.96 2.90 -54.19
N SER A 34 15.74 3.27 -54.55
CA SER A 34 14.48 2.51 -54.63
C SER A 34 14.57 1.08 -55.17
N ASP A 35 13.69 0.18 -54.70
CA ASP A 35 12.56 -0.33 -55.50
C ASP A 35 11.68 -1.34 -54.74
N ALA A 36 10.41 -1.34 -55.15
CA ALA A 36 9.25 -2.00 -54.58
C ALA A 36 9.21 -3.53 -54.78
N GLN A 37 8.35 -4.23 -54.01
CA GLN A 37 7.21 -5.04 -54.50
C GLN A 37 6.51 -5.79 -53.33
N ILE A 38 5.20 -5.55 -53.06
CA ILE A 38 4.02 -6.43 -53.33
C ILE A 38 3.89 -7.60 -52.29
N ARG A 39 2.80 -7.95 -51.58
CA ARG A 39 1.32 -8.06 -51.78
C ARG A 39 0.68 -8.24 -50.37
N THR A 40 -0.28 -7.42 -49.92
CA THR A 40 -1.77 -7.58 -49.91
C THR A 40 -2.37 -8.86 -49.29
N ASN A 41 -3.22 -8.66 -48.26
CA ASN A 41 -4.65 -9.04 -48.14
C ASN A 41 -5.07 -8.73 -46.68
N SER A 42 -6.23 -8.16 -46.30
CA SER A 42 -7.56 -8.09 -46.91
C SER A 42 -8.44 -7.04 -46.17
N SER A 43 -9.31 -6.33 -46.91
CA SER A 43 -10.69 -5.84 -46.62
C SER A 43 -11.06 -5.34 -45.20
N SER A 44 -11.80 -4.25 -44.96
CA SER A 44 -12.77 -3.52 -45.81
C SER A 44 -13.27 -2.22 -45.15
N SER A 45 -13.64 -1.26 -46.00
CA SER A 45 -14.67 -0.22 -45.90
C SER A 45 -14.60 0.87 -44.80
N PHE A 46 -14.19 2.08 -45.21
CA PHE A 46 -14.70 3.34 -44.64
C PHE A 46 -15.21 4.25 -45.76
N THR A 47 -16.46 4.71 -45.57
CA THR A 47 -17.24 5.54 -46.47
C THR A 47 -16.68 6.97 -46.53
N CYS A 48 -16.43 7.46 -47.74
CA CYS A 48 -15.97 8.81 -48.01
C CYS A 48 -17.16 9.79 -47.99
N CYS A 49 -17.19 10.70 -47.02
CA CYS A 49 -18.04 11.89 -47.07
C CYS A 49 -17.17 13.14 -47.29
N SER A 50 -17.53 13.87 -48.34
CA SER A 50 -16.93 15.11 -48.83
C SER A 50 -16.89 16.21 -47.76
N VAL A 51 -15.69 16.73 -47.48
CA VAL A 51 -15.51 17.93 -46.66
C VAL A 51 -15.51 19.15 -47.59
N ARG A 52 -16.60 19.93 -47.52
CA ARG A 52 -16.66 21.28 -48.11
C ARG A 52 -16.09 22.30 -47.11
N ASN A 53 -15.31 23.21 -47.67
CA ASN A 53 -14.75 24.42 -47.07
C ASN A 53 -15.61 25.07 -45.99
N LEU A 54 -15.02 25.29 -44.80
CA LEU A 54 -15.43 26.36 -43.89
C LEU A 54 -14.16 27.03 -43.33
N HIS A 55 -14.21 28.36 -43.40
CA HIS A 55 -13.09 29.26 -43.20
C HIS A 55 -12.47 29.15 -41.80
N SER A 56 -11.14 29.24 -41.77
CA SER A 56 -10.34 29.47 -40.57
C SER A 56 -10.74 30.80 -39.92
N ILE A 57 -11.49 30.72 -38.81
CA ILE A 57 -11.63 31.83 -37.87
C ILE A 57 -10.64 31.56 -36.74
N CYS A 58 -9.43 32.07 -36.92
CA CYS A 58 -8.40 32.08 -35.89
C CYS A 58 -8.78 33.11 -34.81
N ARG A 59 -9.57 32.70 -33.81
CA ARG A 59 -9.78 33.51 -32.60
C ARG A 59 -8.60 33.31 -31.65
N ILE A 60 -7.74 34.31 -31.59
CA ILE A 60 -6.79 34.51 -30.50
C ILE A 60 -7.60 34.54 -29.20
N ILE A 61 -7.35 33.59 -28.30
CA ILE A 61 -7.80 33.66 -26.91
C ILE A 61 -7.05 34.82 -26.28
N LYS A 62 -7.70 35.99 -26.24
CA LYS A 62 -7.28 37.11 -25.40
C LYS A 62 -7.44 36.67 -23.95
N ALA A 63 -6.36 36.73 -23.19
CA ALA A 63 -6.40 36.73 -21.75
C ALA A 63 -7.35 37.86 -21.28
N MET A 64 -8.36 37.49 -20.48
CA MET A 64 -9.21 38.41 -19.72
C MET A 64 -8.45 38.80 -18.43
N ALA A 65 -8.46 40.02 -17.92
CA ALA A 65 -8.92 41.30 -18.40
C ALA A 65 -8.17 42.36 -17.58
N ALA A 66 -7.77 43.45 -18.23
CA ALA A 66 -7.57 44.71 -17.53
C ALA A 66 -8.95 45.32 -17.28
N ALA A 67 -9.23 45.68 -16.04
CA ALA A 67 -10.36 46.51 -15.67
C ALA A 67 -9.84 47.61 -14.74
N GLU A 68 -9.79 48.84 -15.27
CA GLU A 68 -9.78 50.05 -14.46
C GLU A 68 -11.26 50.41 -14.22
N GLU A 69 -11.69 50.30 -12.97
CA GLU A 69 -12.88 51.00 -12.49
C GLU A 69 -12.50 51.79 -11.23
N THR A 70 -12.67 53.10 -11.34
CA THR A 70 -12.55 54.08 -10.27
C THR A 70 -13.80 54.01 -9.38
N LEU A 71 -13.68 53.33 -8.23
CA LEU A 71 -14.61 53.46 -7.12
C LEU A 71 -13.95 54.28 -6.01
N THR A 72 -14.49 55.46 -5.76
CA THR A 72 -14.15 56.30 -4.60
C THR A 72 -14.74 55.70 -3.34
N VAL A 73 -13.89 55.17 -2.45
CA VAL A 73 -14.26 54.80 -1.09
C VAL A 73 -13.20 55.31 -0.11
N THR A 74 -13.71 55.84 1.00
CA THR A 74 -13.04 56.44 2.15
C THR A 74 -11.95 55.58 2.77
N ASN A 75 -10.84 56.22 3.15
CA ASN A 75 -9.67 55.62 3.83
C ASN A 75 -10.08 54.74 5.05
N PRO A 76 -9.72 53.45 5.08
CA PRO A 76 -9.64 52.69 6.32
C PRO A 76 -8.32 52.99 7.06
N PRO A 77 -8.25 52.71 8.38
CA PRO A 77 -7.11 53.10 9.20
C PRO A 77 -5.83 52.36 8.80
N SER A 78 -4.71 53.04 9.05
CA SER A 78 -3.32 52.60 8.89
C SER A 78 -3.04 51.15 9.32
N PRO A 79 -2.05 50.47 8.72
CA PRO A 79 -1.68 49.10 9.09
C PRO A 79 -1.11 49.10 10.52
N LEU A 80 -1.95 48.69 11.47
CA LEU A 80 -1.53 48.41 12.83
C LEU A 80 -0.69 47.12 12.85
N SER A 81 0.30 47.12 13.72
CA SER A 81 1.31 46.09 13.93
C SER A 81 0.77 44.65 14.04
N GLY A 82 1.44 43.71 13.37
CA GLY A 82 2.10 42.61 14.08
C GLY A 82 1.35 41.32 14.45
N ASN A 83 0.10 41.08 14.06
CA ASN A 83 -0.59 39.83 14.43
C ASN A 83 -0.57 38.79 13.30
N ARG A 84 0.16 37.69 13.51
CA ARG A 84 0.21 36.53 12.58
C ARG A 84 -1.18 35.89 12.47
N GLN A 85 -1.49 35.23 11.36
CA GLN A 85 -2.81 34.61 11.14
C GLN A 85 -2.71 33.11 10.86
N ALA A 86 -3.60 32.34 11.50
CA ALA A 86 -3.78 30.91 11.25
C ALA A 86 -5.16 30.67 10.64
N LEU A 87 -5.21 30.12 9.43
CA LEU A 87 -6.44 29.66 8.78
C LEU A 87 -6.66 28.18 9.10
N ILE A 88 -7.74 27.86 9.81
CA ILE A 88 -8.06 26.51 10.25
C ILE A 88 -9.41 26.08 9.67
N SER A 89 -9.43 25.03 8.86
CA SER A 89 -10.66 24.47 8.28
C SER A 89 -10.59 22.96 8.29
N LEU A 90 -11.21 22.33 9.28
CA LEU A 90 -11.09 20.89 9.51
C LEU A 90 -12.42 20.15 9.39
N SER A 91 -12.38 19.02 8.68
CA SER A 91 -13.43 18.02 8.58
C SER A 91 -13.44 17.10 9.80
N ASP A 92 -12.30 16.47 10.14
CA ASP A 92 -12.12 15.80 11.43
C ASP A 92 -11.66 16.84 12.46
N LYS A 93 -12.38 17.00 13.56
CA LYS A 93 -12.08 18.02 14.58
C LYS A 93 -11.07 17.52 15.61
N LYS A 94 -10.21 16.57 15.20
CA LYS A 94 -9.31 15.85 16.09
C LYS A 94 -8.23 16.80 16.62
N ASP A 95 -8.02 16.76 17.93
CA ASP A 95 -7.02 17.56 18.66
C ASP A 95 -7.06 19.07 18.39
N LEU A 96 -8.21 19.58 17.91
CA LEU A 96 -8.38 20.98 17.52
C LEU A 96 -8.21 21.95 18.69
N ALA A 97 -8.64 21.55 19.89
CA ALA A 97 -8.42 22.33 21.11
C ALA A 97 -6.93 22.42 21.47
N VAL A 98 -6.15 21.35 21.24
CA VAL A 98 -4.70 21.35 21.51
C VAL A 98 -3.99 22.33 20.59
N LEU A 99 -4.30 22.30 19.29
CA LEU A 99 -3.77 23.26 18.32
C LEU A 99 -4.19 24.70 18.66
N GLY A 100 -5.47 24.91 18.96
CA GLY A 100 -6.02 26.23 19.26
C GLY A 100 -5.41 26.87 20.50
N ASN A 101 -5.33 26.13 21.61
CA ASN A 101 -4.67 26.57 22.83
C ASN A 101 -3.17 26.80 22.59
N GLY A 102 -2.51 25.88 21.90
CA GLY A 102 -1.08 25.98 21.57
C GLY A 102 -0.74 27.25 20.79
N LEU A 103 -1.58 27.66 19.82
CA LEU A 103 -1.39 28.89 19.07
C LEU A 103 -1.60 30.16 19.91
N GLN A 104 -2.48 30.12 20.90
CA GLN A 104 -2.69 31.24 21.83
C GLN A 104 -1.54 31.39 22.83
N ASP A 105 -1.05 30.26 23.35
CA ASP A 105 0.04 30.23 24.33
C ASP A 105 1.37 30.78 23.78
N LEU A 106 1.53 30.82 22.45
CA LEU A 106 2.68 31.46 21.79
C LEU A 106 2.79 32.96 22.09
N GLY A 107 1.66 33.64 22.38
CA GLY A 107 1.67 35.04 22.81
C GLY A 107 2.13 35.23 24.26
N VAL A 108 1.96 34.22 25.11
CA VAL A 108 2.20 34.32 26.57
C VAL A 108 3.68 34.29 26.93
N ILE A 109 4.51 33.61 26.13
CA ILE A 109 5.96 33.45 26.41
C ILE A 109 6.75 34.75 26.14
N SER A 110 6.29 35.58 25.20
CA SER A 110 6.92 36.87 24.87
C SER A 110 6.90 37.85 26.04
N ASP A 111 5.78 37.94 26.76
CA ASP A 111 5.61 38.92 27.85
C ASP A 111 6.29 38.50 29.16
N VAL A 112 6.41 37.19 29.43
CA VAL A 112 7.08 36.69 30.64
C VAL A 112 8.60 36.94 30.58
N LEU A 113 9.21 36.89 29.38
CA LEU A 113 10.62 37.23 29.18
C LEU A 113 10.90 38.73 29.27
N LEU A 114 9.95 39.58 28.86
CA LEU A 114 10.04 41.04 29.02
C LEU A 114 9.87 41.50 30.47
N PHE A 115 9.08 40.79 31.29
CA PHE A 115 8.97 41.08 32.71
C PHE A 115 10.19 40.66 33.54
N SER A 116 10.95 39.65 33.10
CA SER A 116 12.13 39.18 33.84
C SER A 116 13.39 40.05 33.64
N LEU A 117 13.39 40.95 32.66
CA LEU A 117 14.53 41.85 32.35
C LEU A 117 14.37 43.27 32.91
N ASN A 118 13.29 43.58 33.63
CA ASN A 118 12.99 44.93 34.13
C ASN A 118 12.74 45.04 35.65
N ILE A 119 13.17 44.06 36.45
CA ILE A 119 13.09 44.11 37.93
C ILE A 119 14.48 44.09 38.62
N ASP A 120 15.57 44.29 37.88
CA ASP A 120 16.93 44.24 38.46
C ASP A 120 17.48 45.58 38.97
N ILE A 121 16.61 46.49 39.42
CA ILE A 121 17.02 47.64 40.25
C ILE A 121 15.97 47.84 41.35
N VAL A 122 16.43 47.79 42.61
CA VAL A 122 15.71 48.05 43.87
C VAL A 122 14.96 46.85 44.50
N TRP A 123 15.69 45.89 45.08
CA TRP A 123 15.63 45.56 46.54
C TRP A 123 16.48 44.31 46.86
N ARG A 124 17.71 44.54 47.32
CA ARG A 124 18.40 43.58 48.21
C ARG A 124 17.85 43.75 49.61
N ARG A 125 17.22 42.71 50.18
CA ARG A 125 17.45 42.23 51.57
C ARG A 125 16.47 41.12 51.98
N SER A 126 17.06 40.00 52.38
CA SER A 126 16.71 39.23 53.59
C SER A 126 15.63 38.11 53.55
N LEU A 127 16.14 36.89 53.79
CA LEU A 127 15.60 35.77 54.57
C LEU A 127 14.46 34.84 54.03
N ARG A 128 14.90 33.61 53.68
CA ARG A 128 14.58 32.28 54.26
C ARG A 128 13.12 31.91 54.69
N ARG A 129 12.76 30.71 54.19
CA ARG A 129 11.99 29.57 54.79
C ARG A 129 10.46 29.47 54.61
N SER A 130 10.06 28.20 54.44
CA SER A 130 8.81 27.48 54.77
C SER A 130 7.60 27.42 53.81
N LEU A 131 7.43 26.23 53.21
CA LEU A 131 6.31 25.27 53.32
C LEU A 131 4.83 25.72 53.22
N CYS A 132 4.17 25.14 52.20
CA CYS A 132 2.87 24.45 52.13
C CYS A 132 1.54 25.09 52.60
N ASN A 133 0.56 25.06 51.66
CA ASN A 133 -0.91 24.90 51.77
C ASN A 133 -1.66 25.91 52.68
N VAL A 134 -2.75 26.57 52.29
CA VAL A 134 -4.08 26.04 51.93
C VAL A 134 -4.89 27.13 51.18
N SER A 135 -5.94 26.69 50.48
CA SER A 135 -7.25 27.35 50.22
C SER A 135 -7.47 28.23 48.98
N ASN A 136 -8.35 27.70 48.12
CA ASN A 136 -9.23 28.38 47.17
C ASN A 136 -9.66 29.78 47.61
N THR A 137 -9.44 30.76 46.74
CA THR A 137 -10.40 31.83 46.46
C THR A 137 -10.16 32.35 45.05
N PHE A 138 -11.17 32.18 44.20
CA PHE A 138 -11.29 32.80 42.88
C PHE A 138 -11.13 34.32 43.02
N VAL A 139 -10.11 34.87 42.38
CA VAL A 139 -10.09 36.29 41.97
C VAL A 139 -9.84 36.29 40.48
N SER A 140 -10.88 36.66 39.72
CA SER A 140 -10.79 36.92 38.28
C SER A 140 -9.81 38.08 38.05
N ARG A 141 -8.61 37.76 37.56
CA ARG A 141 -7.75 38.74 36.92
C ARG A 141 -7.89 38.56 35.42
N SER A 142 -8.79 39.36 34.85
CA SER A 142 -8.88 39.63 33.42
C SER A 142 -7.60 40.36 32.99
N SER A 143 -6.53 39.61 32.75
CA SER A 143 -5.39 40.12 31.98
C SER A 143 -5.80 40.05 30.51
N CYS A 144 -5.72 41.17 29.79
CA CYS A 144 -5.93 41.20 28.34
C CYS A 144 -4.77 40.43 27.70
N TYR A 145 -5.00 39.17 27.31
CA TYR A 145 -4.03 38.35 26.59
C TYR A 145 -4.21 38.59 25.09
N GLU A 146 -3.31 39.32 24.44
CA GLU A 146 -3.28 39.40 22.98
C GLU A 146 -2.50 38.20 22.42
N SER A 147 -3.22 37.26 21.81
CA SER A 147 -2.62 36.10 21.13
C SER A 147 -1.76 36.56 19.95
N LEU A 148 -0.54 36.00 19.83
CA LEU A 148 0.35 36.23 18.69
C LEU A 148 -0.28 35.80 17.34
N TYR A 149 -1.17 34.80 17.39
CA TYR A 149 -1.92 34.32 16.23
C TYR A 149 -3.41 34.63 16.34
N LYS A 150 -3.93 35.30 15.32
CA LYS A 150 -5.37 35.43 15.08
C LYS A 150 -5.88 34.20 14.33
N ILE A 151 -6.85 33.50 14.91
CA ILE A 151 -7.45 32.32 14.29
C ILE A 151 -8.58 32.74 13.36
N VAL A 152 -8.51 32.26 12.12
CA VAL A 152 -9.54 32.39 11.09
C VAL A 152 -10.08 31.01 10.78
N SER A 153 -11.40 30.80 10.83
CA SER A 153 -11.96 29.46 10.63
C SER A 153 -13.32 29.45 9.93
N THR A 154 -13.71 28.29 9.40
CA THR A 154 -14.99 28.10 8.69
C THR A 154 -15.99 27.29 9.51
N GLY A 155 -17.28 27.59 9.34
CA GLY A 155 -18.40 26.72 9.71
C GLY A 155 -18.27 26.02 11.07
N GLY A 156 -18.33 24.68 11.04
CA GLY A 156 -18.31 23.85 12.25
C GLY A 156 -16.97 23.82 12.98
N THR A 157 -15.85 24.09 12.31
CA THR A 157 -14.53 24.22 12.95
C THR A 157 -14.50 25.48 13.83
N ALA A 158 -15.03 26.59 13.33
CA ALA A 158 -15.15 27.83 14.09
C ALA A 158 -15.99 27.62 15.36
N SER A 159 -17.15 26.97 15.25
CA SER A 159 -18.01 26.69 16.41
C SER A 159 -17.33 25.82 17.47
N THR A 160 -16.52 24.83 17.07
CA THR A 160 -15.78 23.99 18.02
C THR A 160 -14.69 24.76 18.75
N LEU A 161 -13.96 25.64 18.05
CA LEU A 161 -12.95 26.52 18.65
C LEU A 161 -13.59 27.55 19.60
N GLU A 162 -14.71 28.18 19.20
CA GLU A 162 -15.49 29.10 20.02
C GLU A 162 -15.99 28.40 21.30
N SER A 163 -16.46 27.16 21.19
CA SER A 163 -16.90 26.35 22.34
C SER A 163 -15.76 26.00 23.31
N ALA A 164 -14.52 25.99 22.83
CA ALA A 164 -13.32 25.83 23.66
C ALA A 164 -12.84 27.16 24.28
N GLY A 165 -13.58 28.26 24.10
CA GLY A 165 -13.25 29.58 24.64
C GLY A 165 -12.26 30.38 23.80
N LEU A 166 -11.96 29.95 22.58
CA LEU A 166 -10.97 30.60 21.72
C LEU A 166 -11.61 31.68 20.85
N PRO A 167 -11.08 32.93 20.80
CA PRO A 167 -11.49 33.93 19.81
C PRO A 167 -11.22 33.46 18.37
N VAL A 168 -12.27 33.49 17.55
CA VAL A 168 -12.22 33.09 16.13
C VAL A 168 -12.82 34.18 15.25
N THR A 169 -12.13 34.51 14.17
CA THR A 169 -12.70 35.28 13.05
C THR A 169 -13.26 34.32 12.02
N LYS A 170 -14.54 34.47 11.68
CA LYS A 170 -15.18 33.61 10.69
C LYS A 170 -14.75 34.02 9.28
N VAL A 171 -14.50 33.05 8.38
CA VAL A 171 -14.08 33.35 7.00
C VAL A 171 -15.10 34.22 6.25
N GLU A 172 -16.39 34.10 6.58
CA GLU A 172 -17.46 34.94 6.04
C GLU A 172 -17.24 36.44 6.34
N GLN A 173 -16.60 36.76 7.48
CA GLN A 173 -16.24 38.14 7.84
C GLN A 173 -15.08 38.68 6.99
N LEU A 174 -14.17 37.81 6.54
CA LEU A 174 -13.03 38.19 5.69
C LEU A 174 -13.43 38.36 4.22
N THR A 175 -14.36 37.52 3.76
CA THR A 175 -14.80 37.52 2.37
C THR A 175 -15.91 38.53 2.12
N SER A 176 -16.63 38.97 3.16
CA SER A 176 -17.89 39.71 3.03
C SER A 176 -18.89 39.00 2.11
N PHE A 177 -18.74 37.68 1.99
CA PHE A 177 -19.48 36.80 1.12
C PHE A 177 -20.16 35.76 2.02
N GLY A 178 -21.46 35.58 1.86
CA GLY A 178 -22.26 34.68 2.70
C GLY A 178 -21.95 33.20 2.43
N LYS A 179 -22.98 32.35 2.44
CA LYS A 179 -22.87 30.93 2.08
C LYS A 179 -23.62 30.61 0.78
N PRO A 180 -23.21 31.14 -0.38
CA PRO A 180 -23.87 30.78 -1.64
C PRO A 180 -23.57 29.33 -2.02
N LEU A 181 -24.49 28.74 -2.80
CA LEU A 181 -24.40 27.36 -3.32
C LEU A 181 -24.13 26.34 -2.19
N ASP A 182 -24.86 26.47 -1.09
CA ASP A 182 -24.77 25.61 0.09
C ASP A 182 -23.36 25.47 0.68
N GLY A 183 -22.52 26.50 0.48
CA GLY A 183 -21.15 26.55 0.99
C GLY A 183 -20.08 25.94 0.09
N ARG A 184 -20.42 25.49 -1.13
CA ARG A 184 -19.47 24.92 -2.11
C ARG A 184 -18.33 25.87 -2.49
N VAL A 185 -18.56 27.18 -2.44
CA VAL A 185 -17.60 28.21 -2.87
C VAL A 185 -17.08 29.09 -1.72
N LYS A 186 -17.37 28.72 -0.46
CA LYS A 186 -17.14 29.59 0.72
C LYS A 186 -15.68 30.05 0.91
N THR A 187 -14.70 29.24 0.51
CA THR A 187 -13.26 29.55 0.63
C THR A 187 -12.59 29.90 -0.69
N LEU A 188 -13.29 29.75 -1.82
CA LEU A 188 -12.77 30.04 -3.16
C LEU A 188 -12.80 31.53 -3.46
N HIS A 189 -12.12 32.32 -2.62
CA HIS A 189 -12.18 33.78 -2.64
C HIS A 189 -10.78 34.41 -2.65
N PRO A 190 -10.55 35.52 -3.39
CA PRO A 190 -9.26 36.23 -3.42
C PRO A 190 -8.76 36.68 -2.05
N ASN A 191 -9.65 37.10 -1.14
CA ASN A 191 -9.23 37.48 0.23
C ASN A 191 -8.65 36.30 1.03
N VAL A 192 -8.98 35.06 0.66
CA VAL A 192 -8.38 33.85 1.25
C VAL A 192 -7.12 33.48 0.47
N HIS A 193 -7.25 33.20 -0.82
CA HIS A 193 -6.14 32.71 -1.64
C HIS A 193 -5.04 33.74 -1.87
N GLY A 194 -5.37 35.02 -1.97
CA GLY A 194 -4.40 36.12 -2.04
C GLY A 194 -3.57 36.22 -0.76
N GLY A 195 -4.20 36.07 0.41
CA GLY A 195 -3.51 36.02 1.69
C GLY A 195 -2.58 34.82 1.87
N ILE A 196 -2.90 33.69 1.20
CA ILE A 196 -2.08 32.47 1.20
C ILE A 196 -0.95 32.55 0.16
N LEU A 197 -1.22 33.02 -1.05
CA LEU A 197 -0.31 32.94 -2.20
C LEU A 197 0.62 34.15 -2.36
N ALA A 198 0.39 35.24 -1.64
CA ALA A 198 1.26 36.39 -1.70
C ALA A 198 2.68 36.02 -1.24
N ARG A 199 3.63 36.24 -2.13
CA ARG A 199 5.04 36.11 -1.84
C ARG A 199 5.50 37.32 -1.07
N ARG A 200 5.92 37.13 0.17
CA ARG A 200 6.26 38.23 1.08
C ARG A 200 7.60 38.88 0.72
N ASP A 201 8.45 38.15 0.00
CA ASP A 201 9.70 38.66 -0.57
C ASP A 201 9.49 39.55 -1.81
N GLN A 202 8.28 39.63 -2.36
CA GLN A 202 7.95 40.44 -3.53
C GLN A 202 7.16 41.69 -3.12
N LYS A 203 7.80 42.87 -3.20
CA LYS A 203 7.20 44.14 -2.78
C LYS A 203 5.84 44.42 -3.43
N HIS A 204 5.74 44.19 -4.74
CA HIS A 204 4.51 44.44 -5.50
C HIS A 204 3.33 43.52 -5.09
N HIS A 205 3.60 42.32 -4.55
CA HIS A 205 2.54 41.47 -3.98
C HIS A 205 1.97 42.10 -2.71
N MET A 206 2.84 42.57 -1.82
CA MET A 206 2.43 43.20 -0.55
C MET A 206 1.71 44.54 -0.77
N GLU A 207 2.16 45.34 -1.74
CA GLU A 207 1.47 46.55 -2.18
C GLU A 207 0.07 46.23 -2.73
N SER A 208 -0.05 45.17 -3.54
CA SER A 208 -1.35 44.71 -4.05
C SER A 208 -2.29 44.23 -2.93
N LEU A 209 -1.79 43.47 -1.94
CA LEU A 209 -2.59 43.05 -0.80
C LEU A 209 -3.11 44.25 0.00
N SER A 210 -2.22 45.22 0.29
CA SER A 210 -2.56 46.45 1.01
C SER A 210 -3.63 47.26 0.27
N LYS A 211 -3.48 47.45 -1.05
CA LYS A 211 -4.45 48.17 -1.90
C LYS A 211 -5.86 47.58 -1.82
N HIS A 212 -5.98 46.26 -1.67
CA HIS A 212 -7.27 45.57 -1.63
C HIS A 212 -7.72 45.19 -0.21
N GLY A 213 -7.00 45.62 0.83
CA GLY A 213 -7.33 45.30 2.23
C GLY A 213 -7.23 43.81 2.58
N ILE A 214 -6.36 43.05 1.90
CA ILE A 214 -6.21 41.61 2.10
C ILE A 214 -5.09 41.33 3.11
N GLY A 215 -5.39 40.56 4.16
CA GLY A 215 -4.40 40.10 5.14
C GLY A 215 -3.65 38.85 4.68
N THR A 216 -2.47 38.59 5.24
CA THR A 216 -1.68 37.38 4.99
C THR A 216 -1.98 36.27 6.00
N PHE A 217 -1.78 35.01 5.59
CA PHE A 217 -1.78 33.85 6.48
C PHE A 217 -0.37 33.29 6.67
N ASP A 218 -0.04 32.90 7.90
CA ASP A 218 1.24 32.28 8.28
C ASP A 218 1.13 30.77 8.41
N VAL A 219 -0.03 30.29 8.85
CA VAL A 219 -0.34 28.88 9.05
C VAL A 219 -1.68 28.57 8.39
N VAL A 220 -1.74 27.47 7.65
CA VAL A 220 -2.96 26.93 7.05
C VAL A 220 -3.10 25.48 7.51
N VAL A 221 -4.11 25.21 8.32
CA VAL A 221 -4.41 23.87 8.83
C VAL A 221 -5.72 23.39 8.22
N VAL A 222 -5.63 22.42 7.31
CA VAL A 222 -6.78 21.93 6.54
C VAL A 222 -6.65 20.42 6.36
N ASN A 223 -7.64 19.66 6.83
CA ASN A 223 -7.83 18.26 6.44
C ASN A 223 -9.11 18.13 5.60
N LEU A 224 -9.11 17.13 4.73
CA LEU A 224 -10.20 16.94 3.76
C LEU A 224 -11.35 16.15 4.37
N TYR A 225 -12.53 16.26 3.75
CA TYR A 225 -13.65 15.39 4.09
C TYR A 225 -13.21 13.93 3.98
N PRO A 226 -13.68 13.04 4.87
CA PRO A 226 -13.33 11.63 4.85
C PRO A 226 -14.05 10.91 3.71
N PHE A 227 -13.84 11.36 2.47
CA PHE A 227 -14.45 10.83 1.24
C PHE A 227 -14.23 9.33 1.17
N HIS A 228 -12.99 8.91 1.41
CA HIS A 228 -12.59 7.51 1.51
C HIS A 228 -13.47 6.72 2.49
N GLU A 229 -13.70 7.19 3.72
CA GLU A 229 -14.55 6.50 4.71
C GLU A 229 -16.02 6.49 4.31
N LYS A 230 -16.51 7.57 3.69
CA LYS A 230 -17.90 7.66 3.24
C LYS A 230 -18.21 6.68 2.13
N VAL A 231 -17.39 6.65 1.07
CA VAL A 231 -17.63 5.78 -0.09
C VAL A 231 -17.31 4.31 0.18
N THR A 232 -16.58 4.01 1.26
CA THR A 232 -16.29 2.62 1.70
C THR A 232 -17.15 2.17 2.89
N SER A 233 -18.14 2.97 3.28
CA SER A 233 -19.06 2.61 4.35
C SER A 233 -19.90 1.39 3.98
N THR A 234 -20.30 0.59 4.99
CA THR A 234 -20.91 -0.74 4.81
C THR A 234 -22.26 -0.74 4.10
N GLY A 235 -22.91 0.41 3.94
CA GLY A 235 -24.17 0.56 3.19
C GLY A 235 -23.99 1.07 1.76
N GLY A 236 -22.76 1.36 1.33
CA GLY A 236 -22.51 2.18 0.15
C GLY A 236 -22.94 3.63 0.39
N ILE A 237 -22.85 4.43 -0.67
CA ILE A 237 -23.31 5.82 -0.69
C ILE A 237 -24.03 6.04 -2.01
N GLU A 238 -25.12 6.79 -1.98
CA GLU A 238 -25.80 7.22 -3.20
C GLU A 238 -24.87 8.07 -4.06
N PHE A 239 -25.05 8.04 -5.38
CA PHE A 239 -24.16 8.74 -6.31
C PHE A 239 -24.08 10.24 -6.00
N GLU A 240 -25.24 10.89 -5.82
CA GLU A 240 -25.37 12.30 -5.51
C GLU A 240 -24.68 12.64 -4.17
N ASP A 241 -24.84 11.80 -3.16
CA ASP A 241 -24.17 11.97 -1.87
C ASP A 241 -22.65 11.84 -2.02
N GLY A 242 -22.16 10.93 -2.87
CA GLY A 242 -20.75 10.84 -3.22
C GLY A 242 -20.24 12.13 -3.85
N ILE A 243 -20.97 12.68 -4.83
CA ILE A 243 -20.65 13.94 -5.50
C ILE A 243 -20.60 15.12 -4.51
N GLU A 244 -21.56 15.23 -3.58
CA GLU A 244 -21.56 16.30 -2.57
C GLU A 244 -20.37 16.22 -1.59
N ASN A 245 -19.74 15.05 -1.47
CA ASN A 245 -18.58 14.84 -0.59
C ASN A 245 -17.23 15.06 -1.27
N ILE A 246 -17.23 15.44 -2.55
CA ILE A 246 -16.01 15.88 -3.25
C ILE A 246 -15.69 17.32 -2.84
N ASP A 247 -14.61 17.49 -2.09
CA ASP A 247 -14.15 18.78 -1.58
C ASP A 247 -13.35 19.54 -2.64
N ILE A 248 -13.77 20.78 -2.91
CA ILE A 248 -13.08 21.69 -3.83
C ILE A 248 -12.23 22.71 -3.05
N GLY A 249 -12.79 23.27 -1.98
CA GLY A 249 -12.17 24.34 -1.21
C GLY A 249 -10.96 23.87 -0.42
N GLY A 250 -11.05 22.69 0.20
CA GLY A 250 -9.97 22.07 0.96
C GLY A 250 -8.71 21.87 0.11
N PRO A 251 -8.76 21.10 -1.00
CA PRO A 251 -7.60 20.86 -1.86
C PRO A 251 -7.04 22.16 -2.46
N ALA A 252 -7.90 23.12 -2.81
CA ALA A 252 -7.46 24.43 -3.31
C ALA A 252 -6.62 25.19 -2.28
N MET A 253 -7.05 25.25 -1.01
CA MET A 253 -6.31 25.91 0.07
C MET A 253 -5.00 25.17 0.40
N ILE A 254 -5.04 23.83 0.48
CA ILE A 254 -3.86 22.99 0.75
C ILE A 254 -2.80 23.22 -0.32
N ARG A 255 -3.17 23.13 -1.60
CA ARG A 255 -2.24 23.34 -2.73
C ARG A 255 -1.70 24.77 -2.77
N ALA A 256 -2.53 25.76 -2.46
CA ALA A 256 -2.11 27.15 -2.41
C ALA A 256 -1.04 27.39 -1.33
N ALA A 257 -1.28 26.87 -0.12
CA ALA A 257 -0.35 27.00 1.00
C ALA A 257 0.94 26.21 0.75
N ALA A 258 0.85 24.98 0.24
CA ALA A 258 2.01 24.17 -0.12
C ALA A 258 2.87 24.82 -1.22
N LYS A 259 2.24 25.44 -2.23
CA LYS A 259 2.94 26.21 -3.26
C LYS A 259 3.73 27.38 -2.64
N ASN A 260 3.15 28.07 -1.66
CA ASN A 260 3.77 29.21 -0.99
C ASN A 260 4.48 28.84 0.34
N HIS A 261 4.99 27.61 0.45
CA HIS A 261 5.56 27.07 1.70
C HIS A 261 6.71 27.90 2.30
N LYS A 262 7.37 28.73 1.48
CA LYS A 262 8.39 29.68 1.95
C LYS A 262 7.84 30.63 3.02
N ASP A 263 6.60 31.09 2.81
CA ASP A 263 5.95 32.12 3.64
C ASP A 263 4.81 31.53 4.51
N VAL A 264 4.26 30.37 4.14
CA VAL A 264 3.09 29.75 4.79
C VAL A 264 3.38 28.32 5.22
N LEU A 265 3.10 27.96 6.47
CA LEU A 265 3.14 26.57 6.95
C LEU A 265 1.80 25.90 6.64
N VAL A 266 1.82 24.76 5.95
CA VAL A 266 0.62 23.97 5.66
C VAL A 266 0.61 22.70 6.50
N VAL A 267 -0.51 22.39 7.17
CA VAL A 267 -0.67 21.16 7.94
C VAL A 267 -1.98 20.48 7.55
N VAL A 268 -1.89 19.18 7.27
CA VAL A 268 -3.02 18.36 6.79
C VAL A 268 -3.33 17.18 7.70
N ASP A 269 -2.59 17.04 8.81
CA ASP A 269 -2.65 15.91 9.71
C ASP A 269 -2.42 16.37 11.15
N SER A 270 -3.30 15.93 12.06
CA SER A 270 -3.23 16.21 13.50
C SER A 270 -1.92 15.76 14.15
N GLU A 271 -1.26 14.72 13.63
CA GLU A 271 -0.01 14.20 14.19
C GLU A 271 1.15 15.21 14.06
N ASP A 272 1.05 16.19 13.15
CA ASP A 272 2.07 17.21 12.96
C ASP A 272 1.88 18.42 13.89
N TYR A 273 0.77 18.52 14.64
CA TYR A 273 0.52 19.68 15.52
C TYR A 273 1.63 19.91 16.55
N PRO A 274 2.16 18.90 17.27
CA PRO A 274 3.24 19.12 18.23
C PRO A 274 4.51 19.69 17.57
N ALA A 275 4.91 19.14 16.42
CA ALA A 275 6.10 19.60 15.69
C ALA A 275 5.90 21.00 15.12
N LEU A 276 4.69 21.33 14.64
CA LEU A 276 4.33 22.68 14.23
C LEU A 276 4.48 23.66 15.40
N LEU A 277 3.88 23.36 16.55
CA LEU A 277 3.92 24.24 17.71
C LEU A 277 5.35 24.45 18.22
N GLU A 278 6.19 23.40 18.20
CA GLU A 278 7.61 23.53 18.51
C GLU A 278 8.35 24.43 17.51
N PHE A 279 8.11 24.23 16.20
CA PHE A 279 8.66 25.10 15.15
C PHE A 279 8.26 26.56 15.36
N LEU A 280 7.00 26.82 15.71
CA LEU A 280 6.49 28.17 15.93
C LEU A 280 7.02 28.84 17.22
N LYS A 281 7.46 28.05 18.21
CA LYS A 281 8.14 28.55 19.42
C LYS A 281 9.59 28.92 19.18
N GLY A 282 10.24 28.28 18.21
CA GLY A 282 11.67 28.48 17.93
C GLY A 282 11.95 29.73 17.08
N ASP A 283 13.16 30.26 17.22
CA ASP A 283 13.65 31.39 16.40
C ASP A 283 14.27 30.97 15.06
N LYS A 284 14.16 29.68 14.69
CA LYS A 284 14.81 29.12 13.49
C LYS A 284 13.84 28.97 12.33
N ASP A 285 14.15 29.63 11.23
CA ASP A 285 13.45 29.43 9.96
C ASP A 285 13.95 28.17 9.23
N ASP A 286 13.50 26.99 9.66
CA ASP A 286 13.87 25.72 9.03
C ASP A 286 13.09 25.50 7.72
N GLN A 287 13.76 25.80 6.61
CA GLN A 287 13.25 25.60 5.25
C GLN A 287 13.02 24.13 4.89
N GLN A 288 13.71 23.17 5.52
CA GLN A 288 13.47 21.74 5.28
C GLN A 288 12.13 21.32 5.88
N PHE A 289 11.80 21.80 7.08
CA PHE A 289 10.51 21.56 7.72
C PHE A 289 9.35 22.08 6.86
N ARG A 290 9.45 23.32 6.36
CA ARG A 290 8.46 23.92 5.43
C ARG A 290 8.25 23.08 4.17
N ARG A 291 9.35 22.63 3.54
CA ARG A 291 9.28 21.77 2.34
C ARG A 291 8.68 20.40 2.63
N LYS A 292 8.98 19.81 3.80
CA LYS A 292 8.41 18.53 4.22
C LYS A 292 6.89 18.64 4.38
N LEU A 293 6.41 19.70 5.02
CA LEU A 293 4.98 19.99 5.14
C LEU A 293 4.33 20.20 3.77
N ALA A 294 4.98 20.94 2.87
CA ALA A 294 4.48 21.13 1.50
C ALA A 294 4.40 19.82 0.70
N TRP A 295 5.42 18.97 0.80
CA TRP A 295 5.41 17.63 0.20
C TRP A 295 4.25 16.78 0.75
N LYS A 296 4.08 16.73 2.08
CA LYS A 296 2.98 15.99 2.72
C LYS A 296 1.61 16.50 2.26
N ALA A 297 1.45 17.82 2.14
CA ALA A 297 0.23 18.45 1.64
C ALA A 297 -0.10 18.04 0.18
N PHE A 298 0.87 18.07 -0.73
CA PHE A 298 0.64 17.60 -2.10
C PHE A 298 0.38 16.09 -2.16
N GLN A 299 1.05 15.28 -1.34
CA GLN A 299 0.79 13.84 -1.26
C GLN A 299 -0.62 13.54 -0.74
N HIS A 300 -1.10 14.29 0.25
CA HIS A 300 -2.45 14.15 0.80
C HIS A 300 -3.51 14.42 -0.27
N VAL A 301 -3.36 15.48 -1.07
CA VAL A 301 -4.27 15.79 -2.18
C VAL A 301 -4.16 14.75 -3.31
N ALA A 302 -2.95 14.29 -3.65
CA ALA A 302 -2.77 13.25 -4.67
C ALA A 302 -3.47 11.93 -4.30
N SER A 303 -3.37 11.51 -3.03
CA SER A 303 -4.09 10.34 -2.53
C SER A 303 -5.61 10.54 -2.51
N TYR A 304 -6.08 11.74 -2.15
CA TYR A 304 -7.50 12.09 -2.19
C TYR A 304 -8.06 12.02 -3.61
N ASP A 305 -7.39 12.67 -4.58
CA ASP A 305 -7.80 12.68 -5.98
C ASP A 305 -7.76 11.26 -6.60
N SER A 306 -6.81 10.42 -6.18
CA SER A 306 -6.75 9.00 -6.59
C SER A 306 -8.00 8.25 -6.15
N ALA A 307 -8.46 8.44 -4.91
CA ALA A 307 -9.68 7.81 -4.40
C ALA A 307 -10.94 8.33 -5.11
N VAL A 308 -11.05 9.64 -5.36
CA VAL A 308 -12.16 10.23 -6.12
C VAL A 308 -12.19 9.68 -7.55
N SER A 309 -11.03 9.59 -8.21
CA SER A 309 -10.90 9.05 -9.57
C SER A 309 -11.30 7.58 -9.64
N GLU A 310 -10.85 6.75 -8.69
CA GLU A 310 -11.22 5.34 -8.62
C GLU A 310 -12.73 5.17 -8.40
N TRP A 311 -13.32 5.95 -7.47
CA TRP A 311 -14.75 5.90 -7.20
C TRP A 311 -15.58 6.27 -8.43
N LEU A 312 -15.26 7.37 -9.11
CA LEU A 312 -15.95 7.81 -10.34
C LEU A 312 -15.84 6.78 -11.47
N TRP A 313 -14.68 6.14 -11.63
CA TRP A 313 -14.50 5.10 -12.64
C TRP A 313 -15.45 3.92 -12.41
N LYS A 314 -15.57 3.45 -11.16
CA LYS A 314 -16.50 2.37 -10.78
C LYS A 314 -17.97 2.71 -11.04
N GLN A 315 -18.34 4.00 -11.09
CA GLN A 315 -19.71 4.42 -11.45
C GLN A 315 -19.95 4.46 -12.97
N THR A 316 -18.89 4.49 -13.77
CA THR A 316 -18.97 4.72 -15.21
C THR A 316 -18.81 3.43 -16.01
N SER A 317 -18.02 2.50 -15.50
CA SER A 317 -17.65 1.26 -16.21
C SER A 317 -17.55 0.09 -15.24
N GLU A 318 -17.93 -1.09 -15.71
CA GLU A 318 -17.63 -2.37 -15.04
C GLU A 318 -16.23 -2.89 -15.38
N ASP A 319 -15.52 -2.23 -16.31
CA ASP A 319 -14.15 -2.59 -16.69
C ASP A 319 -13.17 -2.35 -15.54
N LYS A 320 -12.39 -3.38 -15.21
CA LYS A 320 -11.37 -3.33 -14.16
C LYS A 320 -10.11 -2.56 -14.58
N PHE A 321 -9.92 -2.30 -15.88
CA PHE A 321 -8.71 -1.70 -16.42
C PHE A 321 -8.96 -0.28 -16.96
N PRO A 322 -8.90 0.76 -16.10
CA PRO A 322 -9.05 2.12 -16.56
C PRO A 322 -7.90 2.53 -17.50
N GLN A 323 -8.17 3.48 -18.40
CA GLN A 323 -7.15 4.05 -19.29
C GLN A 323 -5.97 4.69 -18.52
N SER A 324 -6.22 5.15 -17.30
CA SER A 324 -5.21 5.67 -16.37
C SER A 324 -5.45 5.10 -14.98
N LEU A 325 -4.42 4.50 -14.38
CA LEU A 325 -4.47 3.90 -13.05
C LEU A 325 -3.52 4.63 -12.10
N THR A 326 -4.01 5.00 -10.92
CA THR A 326 -3.25 5.63 -9.84
C THR A 326 -3.31 4.76 -8.58
N VAL A 327 -2.15 4.41 -8.02
CA VAL A 327 -2.03 3.60 -6.80
C VAL A 327 -1.45 4.45 -5.67
N PRO A 328 -2.28 5.00 -4.77
CA PRO A 328 -1.78 5.78 -3.64
C PRO A 328 -1.17 4.85 -2.58
N MET A 329 0.12 5.00 -2.32
CA MET A 329 0.85 4.18 -1.34
C MET A 329 1.25 5.00 -0.10
N LEU A 330 1.09 4.41 1.08
CA LEU A 330 1.54 4.99 2.34
C LEU A 330 2.66 4.13 2.95
N LEU A 331 3.80 4.75 3.26
CA LEU A 331 4.91 4.07 3.92
C LEU A 331 4.47 3.57 5.31
N LYS A 332 4.51 2.24 5.54
CA LYS A 332 4.27 1.64 6.86
C LYS A 332 5.55 1.61 7.68
N SER A 333 6.64 1.15 7.06
CA SER A 333 7.95 1.08 7.72
C SER A 333 9.09 0.98 6.71
N PRO A 334 10.26 1.61 6.95
CA PRO A 334 11.49 1.19 6.28
C PRO A 334 11.81 -0.26 6.66
N LEU A 335 12.44 -1.00 5.74
CA LEU A 335 12.89 -2.36 6.00
C LEU A 335 14.42 -2.37 6.12
N ARG A 336 14.94 -3.40 6.81
CA ARG A 336 16.38 -3.54 7.02
C ARG A 336 17.16 -3.61 5.70
N TYR A 337 16.61 -4.33 4.73
CA TYR A 337 17.09 -4.48 3.36
C TYR A 337 15.98 -5.10 2.50
N GLY A 338 16.18 -5.17 1.19
CA GLY A 338 15.28 -5.81 0.20
C GLY A 338 15.41 -7.33 0.20
N GLU A 339 15.40 -7.96 -0.96
CA GLU A 339 15.64 -9.41 -1.04
C GLU A 339 17.06 -9.77 -0.55
N ASN A 340 18.02 -8.87 -0.77
CA ASN A 340 19.42 -9.04 -0.43
C ASN A 340 19.95 -7.88 0.46
N PRO A 341 20.93 -8.12 1.36
CA PRO A 341 21.41 -7.12 2.32
C PRO A 341 21.90 -5.79 1.76
N HIS A 342 22.39 -5.76 0.51
CA HIS A 342 22.89 -4.55 -0.15
C HIS A 342 21.77 -3.67 -0.74
N GLN A 343 20.55 -4.19 -0.85
CA GLN A 343 19.39 -3.48 -1.40
C GLN A 343 18.64 -2.79 -0.26
N LYS A 344 18.38 -1.48 -0.37
CA LYS A 344 17.49 -0.78 0.58
C LYS A 344 16.04 -1.10 0.24
N ALA A 345 15.18 -1.19 1.25
CA ALA A 345 13.76 -1.43 1.03
C ALA A 345 12.87 -0.75 2.07
N ALA A 346 11.59 -0.71 1.75
CA ALA A 346 10.52 -0.16 2.56
C ALA A 346 9.23 -0.90 2.25
N PHE A 347 8.33 -0.99 3.23
CA PHE A 347 7.02 -1.58 3.07
C PHE A 347 5.96 -0.49 3.00
N TYR A 348 5.16 -0.51 1.95
CA TYR A 348 4.07 0.43 1.72
C TYR A 348 2.72 -0.30 1.77
N VAL A 349 1.70 0.38 2.26
CA VAL A 349 0.30 -0.07 2.22
C VAL A 349 -0.41 0.65 1.10
N ASP A 350 -1.20 -0.08 0.33
CA ASP A 350 -2.09 0.46 -0.69
C ASP A 350 -3.29 1.16 -0.04
N LYS A 351 -3.60 2.37 -0.49
CA LYS A 351 -4.70 3.22 -0.02
C LYS A 351 -5.80 3.39 -1.08
N SER A 352 -5.79 2.57 -2.13
CA SER A 352 -6.87 2.48 -3.10
C SER A 352 -8.16 2.01 -2.41
N LEU A 353 -9.32 2.48 -2.89
CA LEU A 353 -10.62 2.10 -2.34
C LEU A 353 -10.88 0.59 -2.46
N SER A 354 -10.32 -0.07 -3.49
CA SER A 354 -10.39 -1.52 -3.69
C SER A 354 -9.72 -2.35 -2.58
N GLU A 355 -8.77 -1.76 -1.86
CA GLU A 355 -7.98 -2.43 -0.81
C GLU A 355 -8.51 -2.17 0.60
N VAL A 356 -9.54 -1.33 0.72
CA VAL A 356 -10.16 -1.01 2.02
C VAL A 356 -10.86 -2.25 2.56
N ASN A 357 -10.49 -2.64 3.79
CA ASN A 357 -10.98 -3.85 4.45
C ASN A 357 -10.72 -5.16 3.68
N ALA A 358 -9.90 -5.13 2.62
CA ALA A 358 -9.62 -6.28 1.78
C ALA A 358 -9.00 -7.43 2.59
N GLY A 359 -8.14 -7.13 3.57
CA GLY A 359 -7.46 -8.12 4.39
C GLY A 359 -6.01 -8.32 3.93
N GLY A 360 -5.52 -9.54 4.03
CA GLY A 360 -4.16 -9.91 3.61
C GLY A 360 -3.05 -9.50 4.58
N ILE A 361 -1.81 -9.85 4.23
CA ILE A 361 -0.64 -9.66 5.10
C ILE A 361 -0.30 -8.18 5.32
N ALA A 362 -0.62 -7.30 4.38
CA ALA A 362 -0.36 -5.87 4.51
C ALA A 362 -1.07 -5.24 5.73
N THR A 363 -2.23 -5.78 6.09
CA THR A 363 -3.07 -5.32 7.21
C THR A 363 -2.94 -6.22 8.45
N ALA A 364 -2.05 -7.22 8.43
CA ALA A 364 -1.86 -8.14 9.54
C ALA A 364 -1.36 -7.43 10.81
N ILE A 365 -1.80 -7.94 11.96
CA ILE A 365 -1.38 -7.52 13.30
C ILE A 365 -0.25 -8.42 13.76
N GLN A 366 0.89 -7.84 14.10
CA GLN A 366 2.02 -8.57 14.66
C GLN A 366 1.96 -8.59 16.20
N HIS A 367 1.71 -9.75 16.78
CA HIS A 367 1.55 -9.93 18.23
C HIS A 367 2.87 -10.18 19.00
N HIS A 368 3.95 -10.53 18.29
CA HIS A 368 5.24 -10.91 18.88
C HIS A 368 6.37 -10.90 17.83
N GLY A 369 7.61 -10.98 18.29
CA GLY A 369 8.78 -11.25 17.45
C GLY A 369 9.51 -10.01 16.95
N LYS A 370 10.51 -10.24 16.09
CA LYS A 370 11.29 -9.17 15.43
C LYS A 370 10.48 -8.49 14.33
N GLU A 371 10.92 -7.32 13.88
CA GLU A 371 10.39 -6.66 12.68
C GLU A 371 10.43 -7.59 11.44
N MET A 372 9.41 -7.49 10.58
CA MET A 372 9.33 -8.22 9.31
C MET A 372 10.45 -7.79 8.34
N SER A 373 11.08 -8.75 7.67
CA SER A 373 11.97 -8.49 6.53
C SER A 373 11.21 -8.42 5.20
N TYR A 374 11.87 -8.03 4.10
CA TYR A 374 11.27 -8.04 2.77
C TYR A 374 10.78 -9.45 2.37
N ASN A 375 11.64 -10.46 2.49
CA ASN A 375 11.30 -11.85 2.16
C ASN A 375 10.23 -12.41 3.11
N ASN A 376 10.19 -11.94 4.36
CA ASN A 376 9.12 -12.31 5.28
C ASN A 376 7.75 -11.86 4.81
N TYR A 377 7.63 -10.66 4.23
CA TYR A 377 6.36 -10.22 3.65
C TYR A 377 5.98 -11.08 2.44
N LEU A 378 6.92 -11.38 1.54
CA LEU A 378 6.67 -12.23 0.37
C LEU A 378 6.21 -13.64 0.75
N ASP A 379 6.96 -14.30 1.64
CA ASP A 379 6.67 -15.68 2.04
C ASP A 379 5.37 -15.74 2.87
N ALA A 380 5.11 -14.76 3.75
CA ALA A 380 3.88 -14.72 4.53
C ALA A 380 2.66 -14.51 3.64
N ASP A 381 2.77 -13.67 2.61
CA ASP A 381 1.68 -13.42 1.67
C ASP A 381 1.38 -14.65 0.81
N ALA A 382 2.42 -15.32 0.28
CA ALA A 382 2.27 -16.57 -0.44
C ALA A 382 1.61 -17.66 0.43
N ALA A 383 2.06 -17.80 1.68
CA ALA A 383 1.50 -18.76 2.62
C ALA A 383 0.04 -18.46 2.96
N TRP A 384 -0.26 -17.21 3.32
CA TRP A 384 -1.60 -16.78 3.70
C TRP A 384 -2.61 -16.95 2.56
N ASN A 385 -2.22 -16.58 1.34
CA ASN A 385 -3.06 -16.75 0.16
C ASN A 385 -3.33 -18.24 -0.14
N CYS A 386 -2.32 -19.10 0.03
CA CYS A 386 -2.48 -20.56 -0.14
C CYS A 386 -3.48 -21.16 0.88
N VAL A 387 -3.24 -20.95 2.18
CA VAL A 387 -4.07 -21.57 3.22
C VAL A 387 -5.51 -21.05 3.23
N SER A 388 -5.71 -19.79 2.82
CA SER A 388 -7.02 -19.14 2.80
C SER A 388 -8.00 -19.74 1.80
N GLU A 389 -7.55 -20.53 0.83
CA GLU A 389 -8.43 -21.14 -0.17
C GLU A 389 -9.06 -22.47 0.31
N PHE A 390 -8.52 -23.08 1.36
CA PHE A 390 -9.05 -24.32 1.91
C PHE A 390 -10.22 -24.06 2.86
N GLN A 391 -11.25 -24.92 2.77
CA GLN A 391 -12.45 -24.85 3.63
C GLN A 391 -12.31 -25.63 4.95
N ASN A 392 -11.67 -26.79 4.90
CA ASN A 392 -11.41 -27.63 6.07
C ASN A 392 -10.26 -27.02 6.89
N PRO A 393 -10.08 -27.39 8.17
CA PRO A 393 -8.91 -26.95 8.92
C PRO A 393 -7.62 -27.42 8.22
N THR A 394 -6.76 -26.47 7.88
CA THR A 394 -5.59 -26.70 7.02
C THR A 394 -4.37 -26.00 7.58
N CYS A 395 -3.24 -26.68 7.50
CA CYS A 395 -1.92 -26.11 7.73
C CYS A 395 -1.14 -26.08 6.41
N VAL A 396 -0.49 -24.95 6.13
CA VAL A 396 0.46 -24.79 5.02
C VAL A 396 1.82 -24.37 5.60
N VAL A 397 2.89 -24.96 5.07
CA VAL A 397 4.27 -24.56 5.34
C VAL A 397 4.88 -24.04 4.04
N VAL A 398 5.38 -22.80 4.06
CA VAL A 398 6.01 -22.15 2.90
C VAL A 398 7.47 -21.84 3.18
N LYS A 399 8.27 -21.92 2.12
CA LYS A 399 9.62 -21.37 2.07
C LYS A 399 9.90 -20.82 0.68
N HIS A 400 10.42 -19.60 0.59
CA HIS A 400 10.74 -18.95 -0.69
C HIS A 400 9.53 -18.95 -1.66
N THR A 401 8.38 -18.52 -1.15
CA THR A 401 7.08 -18.37 -1.84
C THR A 401 6.44 -19.65 -2.35
N ASN A 402 7.01 -20.83 -2.07
CA ASN A 402 6.46 -22.13 -2.48
C ASN A 402 5.98 -22.93 -1.26
N PRO A 403 4.78 -23.55 -1.31
CA PRO A 403 4.32 -24.44 -0.26
C PRO A 403 5.11 -25.74 -0.29
N CYS A 404 5.98 -25.95 0.70
CA CYS A 404 6.74 -27.20 0.83
C CYS A 404 5.94 -28.29 1.56
N GLY A 405 4.84 -27.94 2.21
CA GLY A 405 3.94 -28.90 2.83
C GLY A 405 2.54 -28.32 3.04
N VAL A 406 1.52 -29.13 2.78
CA VAL A 406 0.12 -28.76 2.94
C VAL A 406 -0.65 -29.99 3.44
N ALA A 407 -1.48 -29.82 4.45
CA ALA A 407 -2.38 -30.89 4.90
C ALA A 407 -3.68 -30.32 5.48
N SER A 408 -4.79 -31.02 5.25
CA SER A 408 -6.11 -30.68 5.79
C SER A 408 -6.69 -31.85 6.58
N CYS A 409 -7.04 -31.61 7.83
CA CYS A 409 -7.58 -32.60 8.77
C CYS A 409 -8.59 -31.93 9.72
N ASP A 410 -9.39 -32.71 10.43
CA ASP A 410 -10.31 -32.15 11.44
C ASP A 410 -9.56 -31.56 12.65
N ASP A 411 -8.41 -32.15 13.01
CA ASP A 411 -7.48 -31.62 14.02
C ASP A 411 -6.37 -30.80 13.36
N ILE A 412 -6.28 -29.52 13.72
CA ILE A 412 -5.29 -28.59 13.18
C ILE A 412 -3.85 -28.95 13.59
N LEU A 413 -3.65 -29.62 14.74
CA LEU A 413 -2.34 -30.08 15.16
C LEU A 413 -1.87 -31.30 14.35
N GLU A 414 -2.79 -32.18 14.00
CA GLU A 414 -2.52 -33.29 13.09
C GLU A 414 -2.18 -32.77 11.69
N ALA A 415 -2.99 -31.84 11.17
CA ALA A 415 -2.72 -31.17 9.89
C ALA A 415 -1.33 -30.51 9.88
N TYR A 416 -0.94 -29.85 10.98
CA TYR A 416 0.41 -29.30 11.10
C TYR A 416 1.51 -30.36 11.07
N GLY A 417 1.35 -31.47 11.81
CA GLY A 417 2.30 -32.57 11.79
C GLY A 417 2.48 -33.18 10.39
N LEU A 418 1.37 -33.36 9.66
CA LEU A 418 1.36 -33.91 8.30
C LEU A 418 1.96 -32.93 7.28
N ALA A 419 1.65 -31.63 7.38
CA ALA A 419 2.25 -30.62 6.52
C ALA A 419 3.76 -30.54 6.72
N VAL A 420 4.24 -30.70 7.96
CA VAL A 420 5.68 -30.76 8.26
C VAL A 420 6.32 -32.05 7.73
N LYS A 421 5.63 -33.19 7.81
CA LYS A 421 6.12 -34.50 7.33
C LYS A 421 6.41 -34.49 5.81
N ALA A 422 5.68 -33.68 5.04
CA ALA A 422 5.84 -33.59 3.59
C ALA A 422 7.28 -33.25 3.16
N ASP A 423 7.91 -32.26 3.81
CA ASP A 423 9.32 -31.93 3.62
C ASP A 423 9.89 -31.27 4.89
N PRO A 424 10.35 -32.07 5.88
CA PRO A 424 10.80 -31.55 7.17
C PRO A 424 12.07 -30.69 7.03
N VAL A 425 12.90 -30.95 6.02
CA VAL A 425 14.13 -30.21 5.77
C VAL A 425 13.82 -28.81 5.26
N SER A 426 12.89 -28.69 4.30
CA SER A 426 12.45 -27.38 3.81
C SER A 426 11.60 -26.63 4.83
N ALA A 427 10.77 -27.33 5.62
CA ALA A 427 9.95 -26.72 6.67
C ALA A 427 10.79 -26.00 7.74
N PHE A 428 12.04 -26.42 7.96
CA PHE A 428 12.96 -25.74 8.88
C PHE A 428 13.27 -24.31 8.40
N GLY A 429 12.97 -23.33 9.25
CA GLY A 429 13.07 -21.90 8.94
C GLY A 429 11.97 -21.39 8.02
N GLY A 430 10.93 -22.19 7.77
CA GLY A 430 9.77 -21.80 6.98
C GLY A 430 8.78 -20.91 7.74
N ILE A 431 7.69 -20.63 7.04
CA ILE A 431 6.51 -19.95 7.55
C ILE A 431 5.38 -20.96 7.68
N VAL A 432 4.76 -21.04 8.86
CA VAL A 432 3.64 -21.94 9.13
C VAL A 432 2.37 -21.12 9.22
N VAL A 433 1.33 -21.53 8.50
CA VAL A 433 0.06 -20.81 8.49
C VAL A 433 -1.13 -21.72 8.64
N PHE A 434 -2.18 -21.19 9.27
CA PHE A 434 -3.42 -21.88 9.57
C PHE A 434 -4.61 -21.06 9.06
N ASN A 435 -5.65 -21.71 8.55
CA ASN A 435 -6.90 -21.05 8.16
C ASN A 435 -7.97 -21.02 9.27
N VAL A 436 -7.67 -21.56 10.45
CA VAL A 436 -8.56 -21.57 11.63
C VAL A 436 -7.87 -20.96 12.85
N GLU A 437 -8.65 -20.67 13.90
CA GLU A 437 -8.12 -20.17 15.17
C GLU A 437 -7.18 -21.20 15.83
N VAL A 438 -6.04 -20.73 16.33
CA VAL A 438 -5.05 -21.57 16.99
C VAL A 438 -5.19 -21.48 18.51
N ASP A 439 -5.60 -22.57 19.16
CA ASP A 439 -5.65 -22.67 20.63
C ASP A 439 -4.36 -23.23 21.25
N GLU A 440 -3.72 -24.16 20.55
CA GLU A 440 -2.53 -24.83 21.03
C GLU A 440 -1.55 -25.01 19.87
N PHE A 441 -0.26 -24.85 20.15
CA PHE A 441 0.81 -25.08 19.17
C PHE A 441 1.95 -25.86 19.81
N ARG A 442 2.11 -27.12 19.40
CA ARG A 442 3.22 -27.97 19.82
C ARG A 442 3.96 -28.41 18.58
N SER A 443 5.30 -28.36 18.63
CA SER A 443 6.13 -28.97 17.59
C SER A 443 5.82 -30.47 17.53
N PRO A 444 5.91 -31.12 16.37
CA PRO A 444 5.66 -32.56 16.27
C PRO A 444 6.53 -33.29 17.30
N THR A 445 5.94 -34.26 18.00
CA THR A 445 6.55 -34.94 19.15
C THR A 445 7.28 -36.23 18.78
N ASP A 446 7.65 -36.40 17.52
CA ASP A 446 8.36 -37.57 17.00
C ASP A 446 9.76 -37.76 17.62
N GLY A 447 10.26 -36.76 18.36
CA GLY A 447 11.53 -36.80 19.09
C GLY A 447 12.77 -36.52 18.22
N GLU A 448 12.59 -36.41 16.90
CA GLU A 448 13.67 -36.21 15.93
C GLU A 448 13.66 -34.77 15.37
N THR A 449 12.49 -34.13 15.34
CA THR A 449 12.30 -32.90 14.55
C THR A 449 12.17 -31.65 15.42
N ARG A 450 13.30 -31.05 15.80
CA ARG A 450 13.29 -29.72 16.45
C ARG A 450 13.06 -28.62 15.41
N MET A 451 11.80 -28.24 15.24
CA MET A 451 11.43 -27.20 14.29
C MET A 451 11.71 -25.78 14.78
N PHE A 452 12.26 -24.97 13.87
CA PHE A 452 12.40 -23.53 13.99
C PHE A 452 11.57 -22.88 12.88
N TYR A 453 10.76 -21.87 13.22
CA TYR A 453 9.97 -21.12 12.26
C TYR A 453 10.29 -19.64 12.37
N GLU A 454 10.26 -18.95 11.23
CA GLU A 454 10.41 -17.51 11.22
C GLU A 454 9.10 -16.81 11.57
N ILE A 455 7.97 -17.34 11.08
CA ILE A 455 6.65 -16.75 11.17
C ILE A 455 5.59 -17.83 11.40
N VAL A 456 4.63 -17.55 12.27
CA VAL A 456 3.34 -18.24 12.34
C VAL A 456 2.23 -17.24 12.00
N VAL A 457 1.30 -17.62 11.11
CA VAL A 457 0.12 -16.80 10.74
C VAL A 457 -1.16 -17.58 10.99
N ALA A 458 -2.18 -16.93 11.54
CA ALA A 458 -3.52 -17.49 11.70
C ALA A 458 -4.58 -16.38 11.61
N PRO A 459 -5.85 -16.71 11.37
CA PRO A 459 -6.93 -15.72 11.45
C PRO A 459 -7.12 -15.17 12.86
N LYS A 460 -6.89 -16.00 13.90
CA LYS A 460 -7.02 -15.66 15.32
C LYS A 460 -6.18 -16.60 16.19
N TYR A 461 -5.96 -16.18 17.44
CA TYR A 461 -5.32 -16.98 18.48
C TYR A 461 -6.12 -16.89 19.78
N THR A 462 -6.25 -18.02 20.48
CA THR A 462 -6.66 -17.95 21.89
C THR A 462 -5.54 -17.36 22.73
N LYS A 463 -5.86 -16.86 23.94
CA LYS A 463 -4.85 -16.36 24.88
C LYS A 463 -3.78 -17.42 25.18
N LYS A 464 -4.22 -18.66 25.39
CA LYS A 464 -3.36 -19.83 25.64
C LYS A 464 -2.45 -20.10 24.44
N GLY A 465 -2.99 -20.14 23.23
CA GLY A 465 -2.22 -20.39 22.01
C GLY A 465 -1.14 -19.34 21.78
N LEU A 466 -1.49 -18.07 21.99
CA LEU A 466 -0.56 -16.96 21.85
C LEU A 466 0.57 -17.00 22.89
N GLU A 467 0.25 -17.33 24.15
CA GLU A 467 1.25 -17.50 25.21
C GLU A 467 2.24 -18.63 24.91
N ILE A 468 1.75 -19.79 24.43
CA ILE A 468 2.58 -20.92 24.04
C ILE A 468 3.54 -20.52 22.91
N LEU A 469 3.02 -19.86 21.86
CA LEU A 469 3.83 -19.41 20.72
C LEU A 469 4.89 -18.37 21.13
N ARG A 470 4.52 -17.41 21.99
CA ARG A 470 5.48 -16.42 22.54
C ARG A 470 6.60 -17.09 23.33
N GLY A 471 6.30 -18.19 24.02
CA GLY A 471 7.27 -19.00 24.76
C GLY A 471 8.29 -19.74 23.89
N LYS A 472 8.01 -19.99 22.60
CA LYS A 472 8.89 -20.75 21.71
C LYS A 472 10.18 -20.02 21.35
N SER A 473 10.10 -18.73 21.05
CA SER A 473 11.26 -17.90 20.71
C SER A 473 10.93 -16.42 20.81
N LYS A 474 11.91 -15.61 21.25
CA LYS A 474 11.80 -14.13 21.22
C LYS A 474 11.81 -13.55 19.81
N THR A 475 12.24 -14.32 18.81
CA THR A 475 12.39 -13.84 17.43
C THR A 475 11.24 -14.26 16.53
N LEU A 476 10.43 -15.23 16.95
CA LEU A 476 9.30 -15.76 16.17
C LEU A 476 8.26 -14.68 15.98
N ARG A 477 7.87 -14.41 14.72
CA ARG A 477 6.82 -13.46 14.40
C ARG A 477 5.49 -14.17 14.43
N ILE A 478 4.53 -13.62 15.14
CA ILE A 478 3.17 -14.17 15.25
C ILE A 478 2.24 -13.15 14.63
N LEU A 479 1.62 -13.50 13.51
CA LEU A 479 0.77 -12.60 12.72
C LEU A 479 -0.68 -13.06 12.79
N GLU A 480 -1.58 -12.14 13.08
CA GLU A 480 -3.01 -12.30 12.90
C GLU A 480 -3.43 -11.60 11.60
N ALA A 481 -4.04 -12.32 10.66
CA ALA A 481 -4.39 -11.80 9.35
C ALA A 481 -5.84 -12.12 8.98
N ARG A 482 -6.49 -11.22 8.23
CA ARG A 482 -7.82 -11.47 7.66
C ARG A 482 -7.69 -12.03 6.25
N LYS A 483 -8.54 -12.99 5.88
CA LYS A 483 -8.60 -13.53 4.52
C LYS A 483 -8.89 -12.41 3.51
N ASN A 484 -8.20 -12.44 2.37
CA ASN A 484 -8.45 -11.49 1.29
C ASN A 484 -9.76 -11.83 0.56
N GLU A 485 -10.46 -10.81 0.08
CA GLU A 485 -11.65 -10.99 -0.76
C GLU A 485 -11.27 -11.39 -2.19
N LYS A 486 -12.17 -12.07 -2.91
CA LYS A 486 -11.99 -12.42 -4.33
C LYS A 486 -12.11 -11.17 -5.23
N GLY A 487 -11.64 -11.29 -6.47
CA GLY A 487 -11.84 -10.32 -7.55
C GLY A 487 -10.87 -9.14 -7.53
N LYS A 488 -9.74 -9.27 -6.84
CA LYS A 488 -8.72 -8.22 -6.69
C LYS A 488 -7.84 -8.12 -7.95
N LEU A 489 -7.11 -7.01 -8.03
CA LEU A 489 -6.15 -6.77 -9.09
C LEU A 489 -4.75 -7.18 -8.62
N SER A 490 -4.02 -7.93 -9.42
CA SER A 490 -2.60 -8.22 -9.22
C SER A 490 -1.75 -7.30 -10.08
N LEU A 491 -0.83 -6.58 -9.45
CA LEU A 491 0.13 -5.70 -10.11
C LEU A 491 1.54 -6.30 -10.06
N ARG A 492 2.19 -6.41 -11.23
CA ARG A 492 3.59 -6.88 -11.34
C ARG A 492 4.45 -5.86 -12.05
N GLN A 493 5.52 -5.40 -11.40
CA GLN A 493 6.43 -4.43 -12.00
C GLN A 493 7.24 -5.04 -13.15
N VAL A 494 7.42 -4.27 -14.22
CA VAL A 494 8.37 -4.53 -15.30
C VAL A 494 9.19 -3.27 -15.58
N GLY A 495 10.28 -3.38 -16.36
CA GLY A 495 11.10 -2.23 -16.70
C GLY A 495 10.29 -1.12 -17.40
N GLY A 496 10.10 0.02 -16.74
CA GLY A 496 9.36 1.17 -17.26
C GLY A 496 7.84 1.13 -17.05
N GLY A 497 7.27 0.12 -16.40
CA GLY A 497 5.81 0.04 -16.21
C GLY A 497 5.34 -1.09 -15.28
N TRP A 498 4.04 -1.40 -15.36
CA TRP A 498 3.38 -2.43 -14.56
C TRP A 498 2.45 -3.27 -15.44
N LEU A 499 2.36 -4.56 -15.14
CA LEU A 499 1.34 -5.46 -15.65
C LEU A 499 0.20 -5.53 -14.62
N ALA A 500 -1.04 -5.46 -15.08
CA ALA A 500 -2.25 -5.58 -14.27
C ALA A 500 -3.07 -6.76 -14.78
N GLN A 501 -3.54 -7.61 -13.87
CA GLN A 501 -4.41 -8.75 -14.19
C GLN A 501 -5.33 -9.07 -13.02
N ASP A 502 -6.40 -9.83 -13.26
CA ASP A 502 -7.19 -10.42 -12.18
C ASP A 502 -6.36 -11.33 -11.28
N SER A 503 -6.71 -11.38 -9.99
CA SER A 503 -6.30 -12.46 -9.10
C SER A 503 -6.86 -13.80 -9.59
N ASP A 504 -6.05 -14.85 -9.50
CA ASP A 504 -6.49 -16.21 -9.78
C ASP A 504 -7.30 -16.72 -8.57
N ASP A 505 -8.63 -16.58 -8.62
CA ASP A 505 -9.55 -16.90 -7.51
C ASP A 505 -10.34 -18.19 -7.70
N LEU A 506 -10.10 -18.92 -8.80
CA LEU A 506 -10.77 -20.17 -9.08
C LEU A 506 -10.27 -21.26 -8.14
N THR A 507 -11.22 -21.97 -7.54
CA THR A 507 -10.98 -23.12 -6.66
C THR A 507 -11.51 -24.40 -7.33
N PRO A 508 -11.18 -25.61 -6.84
CA PRO A 508 -11.75 -26.84 -7.38
C PRO A 508 -13.29 -26.87 -7.40
N LEU A 509 -13.95 -26.15 -6.49
CA LEU A 509 -15.41 -26.03 -6.45
C LEU A 509 -16.00 -25.24 -7.62
N ASP A 510 -15.19 -24.39 -8.25
CA ASP A 510 -15.56 -23.56 -9.39
C ASP A 510 -15.24 -24.26 -10.73
N ILE A 511 -14.63 -25.45 -10.69
CA ILE A 511 -14.03 -26.13 -11.84
C ILE A 511 -14.67 -27.50 -12.03
N GLN A 512 -15.00 -27.84 -13.27
CA GLN A 512 -15.46 -29.19 -13.61
C GLN A 512 -14.28 -30.12 -13.92
N PHE A 513 -14.06 -31.14 -13.10
CA PHE A 513 -13.07 -32.19 -13.35
C PHE A 513 -13.68 -33.28 -14.23
N LYS A 514 -13.32 -33.30 -15.51
CA LYS A 514 -13.85 -34.27 -16.48
C LYS A 514 -12.93 -35.48 -16.59
N ALA A 515 -13.43 -36.65 -16.21
CA ALA A 515 -12.76 -37.91 -16.51
C ALA A 515 -12.76 -38.18 -18.03
N VAL A 516 -11.56 -38.27 -18.60
CA VAL A 516 -11.34 -38.53 -20.04
C VAL A 516 -10.73 -39.90 -20.32
N SER A 517 -10.25 -40.59 -19.28
CA SER A 517 -9.84 -41.99 -19.33
C SER A 517 -11.02 -42.96 -19.16
N GLN A 518 -10.84 -44.22 -19.58
CA GLN A 518 -11.78 -45.33 -19.35
C GLN A 518 -12.04 -45.60 -17.87
N LYS A 519 -11.01 -45.55 -17.03
CA LYS A 519 -11.16 -45.64 -15.57
C LYS A 519 -11.63 -44.29 -15.04
N ALA A 520 -12.76 -44.29 -14.33
CA ALA A 520 -13.21 -43.14 -13.56
C ALA A 520 -12.55 -43.16 -12.17
N PRO A 521 -12.22 -41.98 -11.59
CA PRO A 521 -11.68 -41.93 -10.25
C PRO A 521 -12.72 -42.36 -9.22
N GLN A 522 -12.28 -43.00 -8.14
CA GLN A 522 -13.08 -43.14 -6.94
C GLN A 522 -13.29 -41.78 -6.26
N LYS A 523 -14.28 -41.68 -5.37
CA LYS A 523 -14.58 -40.42 -4.67
C LYS A 523 -13.38 -39.87 -3.89
N SER A 524 -12.60 -40.75 -3.24
CA SER A 524 -11.37 -40.37 -2.52
C SER A 524 -10.26 -39.90 -3.47
N GLU A 525 -10.08 -40.60 -4.60
CA GLU A 525 -9.10 -40.21 -5.64
C GLU A 525 -9.46 -38.83 -6.23
N LEU A 526 -10.75 -38.57 -6.50
CA LEU A 526 -11.20 -37.26 -6.98
C LEU A 526 -10.96 -36.16 -5.94
N ALA A 527 -11.28 -36.41 -4.66
CA ALA A 527 -11.01 -35.45 -3.59
C ALA A 527 -9.52 -35.14 -3.45
N ASP A 528 -8.65 -36.15 -3.55
CA ASP A 528 -7.20 -35.95 -3.54
C ASP A 528 -6.73 -35.19 -4.79
N ALA A 529 -7.34 -35.42 -5.97
CA ALA A 529 -7.03 -34.66 -7.18
C ALA A 529 -7.46 -33.19 -7.07
N GLU A 530 -8.63 -32.89 -6.49
CA GLU A 530 -9.08 -31.52 -6.19
C GLU A 530 -8.15 -30.83 -5.20
N PHE A 531 -7.72 -31.55 -4.15
CA PHE A 531 -6.75 -31.05 -3.18
C PHE A 531 -5.38 -30.78 -3.82
N ALA A 532 -4.87 -31.70 -4.64
CA ALA A 532 -3.64 -31.51 -5.42
C ALA A 532 -3.74 -30.31 -6.37
N TRP A 533 -4.88 -30.15 -7.02
CA TRP A 533 -5.16 -29.04 -7.94
C TRP A 533 -5.12 -27.69 -7.23
N LEU A 534 -5.72 -27.61 -6.04
CA LEU A 534 -5.65 -26.39 -5.23
C LEU A 534 -4.21 -26.11 -4.75
N CYS A 535 -3.46 -27.14 -4.38
CA CYS A 535 -2.06 -26.97 -4.00
C CYS A 535 -1.18 -26.50 -5.17
N VAL A 536 -1.32 -27.09 -6.36
CA VAL A 536 -0.44 -26.81 -7.52
C VAL A 536 -0.57 -25.38 -8.01
N LYS A 537 -1.75 -24.77 -7.88
CA LYS A 537 -1.99 -23.33 -8.12
C LYS A 537 -1.06 -22.40 -7.33
N HIS A 538 -0.59 -22.83 -6.17
CA HIS A 538 0.30 -22.04 -5.30
C HIS A 538 1.79 -22.37 -5.45
N VAL A 539 2.14 -23.27 -6.37
CA VAL A 539 3.52 -23.65 -6.67
C VAL A 539 3.97 -22.94 -7.95
N LYS A 540 5.21 -22.43 -7.99
CA LYS A 540 5.73 -21.73 -9.17
C LYS A 540 5.91 -22.70 -10.36
N SER A 541 5.56 -22.26 -11.56
CA SER A 541 5.55 -23.08 -12.78
C SER A 541 6.95 -23.39 -13.34
N ASN A 542 7.18 -24.54 -13.97
CA ASN A 542 6.23 -25.66 -14.14
C ASN A 542 6.10 -26.48 -12.86
N ALA A 543 4.87 -26.70 -12.41
CA ALA A 543 4.59 -27.30 -11.12
C ALA A 543 3.98 -28.69 -11.24
N ILE A 544 4.44 -29.60 -10.36
CA ILE A 544 3.82 -30.90 -10.12
C ILE A 544 3.61 -31.03 -8.61
N VAL A 545 2.41 -31.41 -8.21
CA VAL A 545 2.07 -31.71 -6.82
C VAL A 545 1.46 -33.11 -6.74
N ILE A 546 1.91 -33.88 -5.75
CA ILE A 546 1.43 -35.23 -5.46
C ILE A 546 0.82 -35.21 -4.06
N THR A 547 -0.41 -35.69 -3.94
CA THR A 547 -1.14 -35.70 -2.68
C THR A 547 -1.88 -37.01 -2.45
N LYS A 548 -2.13 -37.31 -1.18
CA LYS A 548 -2.95 -38.46 -0.77
C LYS A 548 -3.60 -38.16 0.57
N ASN A 549 -4.87 -38.52 0.73
CA ASN A 549 -5.66 -38.25 1.93
C ASN A 549 -5.59 -36.77 2.38
N ASN A 550 -5.80 -35.82 1.47
CA ASN A 550 -5.68 -34.37 1.72
C ASN A 550 -4.32 -33.94 2.32
N CYS A 551 -3.24 -34.68 2.03
CA CYS A 551 -1.88 -34.35 2.45
C CYS A 551 -0.95 -34.31 1.25
N MET A 552 -0.12 -33.29 1.17
CA MET A 552 0.96 -33.20 0.19
C MET A 552 2.04 -34.22 0.54
N LEU A 553 2.37 -35.08 -0.43
CA LEU A 553 3.46 -36.05 -0.31
C LEU A 553 4.75 -35.53 -0.97
N GLY A 554 4.60 -34.74 -2.03
CA GLY A 554 5.73 -34.16 -2.75
C GLY A 554 5.29 -33.08 -3.71
N MET A 555 6.13 -32.07 -3.91
CA MET A 555 5.94 -31.03 -4.91
C MET A 555 7.27 -30.66 -5.54
N GLU A 556 7.22 -30.12 -6.75
CA GLU A 556 8.35 -29.39 -7.32
C GLU A 556 7.89 -28.15 -8.07
N SER A 557 8.71 -27.09 -7.98
CA SER A 557 8.42 -25.75 -8.50
C SER A 557 9.51 -25.27 -9.46
N GLY A 558 9.13 -24.42 -10.42
CA GLY A 558 10.07 -23.53 -11.11
C GLY A 558 10.94 -24.19 -12.19
N GLN A 559 10.73 -25.46 -12.52
CA GLN A 559 11.52 -26.12 -13.54
C GLN A 559 11.09 -25.68 -14.95
N PRO A 560 12.04 -25.38 -15.86
CA PRO A 560 11.73 -25.17 -17.27
C PRO A 560 11.15 -26.44 -17.93
N ASN A 561 11.52 -27.63 -17.44
CA ASN A 561 11.07 -28.92 -17.94
C ASN A 561 10.14 -29.62 -16.93
N ARG A 562 8.91 -29.94 -17.36
CA ARG A 562 7.89 -30.57 -16.51
C ARG A 562 8.23 -32.01 -16.11
N LEU A 563 8.98 -32.74 -16.93
CA LEU A 563 9.46 -34.09 -16.57
C LEU A 563 10.39 -34.05 -15.35
N GLU A 564 11.22 -33.02 -15.25
CA GLU A 564 12.09 -32.85 -14.07
C GLU A 564 11.29 -32.42 -12.84
N SER A 565 10.24 -31.59 -13.00
CA SER A 565 9.29 -31.33 -11.92
C SER A 565 8.67 -32.62 -11.38
N LEU A 566 8.21 -33.49 -12.28
CA LEU A 566 7.64 -34.79 -11.91
C LEU A 566 8.65 -35.63 -11.12
N ARG A 567 9.86 -35.82 -11.65
CA ARG A 567 10.90 -36.66 -11.02
C ARG A 567 11.23 -36.23 -9.60
N ILE A 568 11.35 -34.93 -9.38
CA ILE A 568 11.66 -34.40 -8.05
C ILE A 568 10.44 -34.55 -7.12
N ALA A 569 9.23 -34.30 -7.60
CA ALA A 569 8.01 -34.52 -6.82
C ALA A 569 7.84 -36.00 -6.43
N LEU A 570 8.06 -36.94 -7.36
CA LEU A 570 8.05 -38.39 -7.13
C LEU A 570 9.11 -38.79 -6.10
N LYS A 571 10.33 -38.26 -6.23
CA LYS A 571 11.42 -38.52 -5.27
C LYS A 571 11.05 -38.09 -3.85
N LYS A 572 10.35 -36.96 -3.69
CA LYS A 572 9.88 -36.48 -2.37
C LYS A 572 8.74 -37.36 -1.83
N ALA A 573 7.78 -37.74 -2.69
CA ALA A 573 6.67 -38.60 -2.30
C ALA A 573 7.11 -40.03 -1.92
N GLY A 574 8.19 -40.53 -2.51
CA GLY A 574 8.73 -41.85 -2.23
C GLY A 574 7.70 -42.96 -2.48
N GLU A 575 7.69 -43.98 -1.63
CA GLU A 575 6.74 -45.11 -1.76
C GLU A 575 5.28 -44.72 -1.50
N GLU A 576 5.02 -43.59 -0.83
CA GLU A 576 3.66 -43.13 -0.52
C GLU A 576 2.90 -42.66 -1.78
N VAL A 577 3.59 -42.48 -2.91
CA VAL A 577 3.00 -42.14 -4.23
C VAL A 577 1.99 -43.17 -4.73
N LYS A 578 2.09 -44.43 -4.30
CA LYS A 578 1.21 -45.50 -4.76
C LYS A 578 -0.24 -45.20 -4.38
N GLY A 579 -1.10 -45.04 -5.37
CA GLY A 579 -2.50 -44.67 -5.21
C GLY A 579 -2.74 -43.19 -4.88
N ALA A 580 -1.71 -42.35 -4.97
CA ALA A 580 -1.82 -40.90 -4.79
C ALA A 580 -2.40 -40.22 -6.03
N ALA A 581 -2.90 -39.01 -5.84
CA ALA A 581 -3.27 -38.10 -6.91
C ALA A 581 -2.08 -37.23 -7.32
N LEU A 582 -1.98 -36.95 -8.61
CA LEU A 582 -1.02 -36.00 -9.17
C LEU A 582 -1.77 -34.87 -9.86
N ALA A 583 -1.37 -33.62 -9.62
CA ALA A 583 -1.82 -32.46 -10.37
C ALA A 583 -0.65 -31.77 -11.06
N SER A 584 -0.88 -31.33 -12.30
CA SER A 584 0.01 -30.40 -13.00
C SER A 584 -0.69 -29.08 -13.29
N ASP A 585 0.00 -27.97 -13.05
CA ASP A 585 -0.48 -26.62 -13.31
C ASP A 585 -0.83 -26.36 -14.78
N ALA A 586 -0.25 -27.15 -15.69
CA ALA A 586 -0.40 -27.06 -17.13
C ALA A 586 -0.38 -28.43 -17.82
N PHE A 587 -0.91 -28.51 -19.05
CA PHE A 587 -1.05 -29.77 -19.78
C PHE A 587 0.30 -30.45 -20.07
N PHE A 588 0.37 -31.77 -20.12
CA PHE A 588 1.57 -32.52 -20.52
C PHE A 588 1.79 -32.46 -22.04
N PRO A 589 2.96 -31.98 -22.52
CA PRO A 589 3.21 -31.87 -23.95
C PRO A 589 3.49 -33.23 -24.61
N PHE A 590 3.98 -34.20 -23.82
CA PHE A 590 4.34 -35.55 -24.24
C PHE A 590 3.89 -36.55 -23.16
N ALA A 591 3.40 -37.71 -23.58
CA ALA A 591 2.93 -38.75 -22.67
C ALA A 591 3.86 -39.97 -22.62
N TRP A 592 4.17 -40.55 -23.78
CA TRP A 592 5.01 -41.74 -23.91
C TRP A 592 6.49 -41.43 -23.71
N LYS A 593 7.16 -42.24 -22.88
CA LYS A 593 8.56 -42.06 -22.44
C LYS A 593 8.82 -40.68 -21.83
N ASP A 594 7.79 -40.11 -21.22
CA ASP A 594 7.78 -38.78 -20.61
C ASP A 594 6.89 -38.81 -19.35
N ALA A 595 6.47 -37.64 -18.88
CA ALA A 595 5.92 -37.44 -17.55
C ALA A 595 4.64 -38.26 -17.27
N VAL A 596 3.75 -38.43 -18.25
CA VAL A 596 2.52 -39.20 -18.04
C VAL A 596 2.84 -40.68 -17.82
N GLU A 597 3.67 -41.29 -18.68
CA GLU A 597 4.05 -42.70 -18.53
C GLU A 597 4.85 -42.93 -17.24
N GLU A 598 5.80 -42.05 -16.90
CA GLU A 598 6.60 -42.17 -15.67
C GLU A 598 5.76 -42.01 -14.39
N ALA A 599 4.75 -41.14 -14.41
CA ALA A 599 3.78 -41.02 -13.31
C ALA A 599 2.93 -42.30 -13.17
N CYS A 600 2.47 -42.86 -14.29
CA CYS A 600 1.71 -44.11 -14.31
C CYS A 600 2.54 -45.29 -13.77
N GLU A 601 3.80 -45.42 -14.21
CA GLU A 601 4.73 -46.46 -13.76
C GLU A 601 5.06 -46.37 -12.28
N SER A 602 5.02 -45.16 -11.71
CA SER A 602 5.21 -44.91 -10.28
C SER A 602 4.00 -45.33 -9.43
N GLY A 603 2.86 -45.64 -10.06
CA GLY A 603 1.66 -46.12 -9.37
C GLY A 603 0.71 -45.02 -8.89
N VAL A 604 0.76 -43.83 -9.50
CA VAL A 604 -0.27 -42.78 -9.33
C VAL A 604 -1.64 -43.34 -9.75
N SER A 605 -2.70 -43.06 -8.98
CA SER A 605 -4.05 -43.55 -9.30
C SER A 605 -4.83 -42.61 -10.21
N VAL A 606 -4.59 -41.31 -10.08
CA VAL A 606 -5.27 -40.24 -10.82
C VAL A 606 -4.33 -39.10 -11.16
N ILE A 607 -4.41 -38.62 -12.39
CA ILE A 607 -3.69 -37.45 -12.89
C ILE A 607 -4.73 -36.37 -13.24
N ALA A 608 -4.53 -35.16 -12.73
CA ALA A 608 -5.30 -33.97 -13.07
C ALA A 608 -4.43 -32.97 -13.84
N GLU A 609 -4.92 -32.53 -15.00
CA GLU A 609 -4.27 -31.52 -15.83
C GLU A 609 -5.33 -30.64 -16.52
N PRO A 610 -4.97 -29.49 -17.11
CA PRO A 610 -5.92 -28.70 -17.87
C PRO A 610 -6.47 -29.41 -19.11
N GLY A 611 -5.63 -30.20 -19.79
CA GLY A 611 -5.83 -30.60 -21.19
C GLY A 611 -5.61 -29.43 -22.16
N GLY A 612 -5.92 -29.64 -23.43
CA GLY A 612 -5.77 -28.67 -24.51
C GLY A 612 -4.49 -28.83 -25.35
N SER A 613 -3.75 -29.93 -25.17
CA SER A 613 -2.63 -30.28 -26.05
C SER A 613 -3.16 -30.87 -27.36
N ILE A 614 -2.46 -30.63 -28.47
CA ILE A 614 -2.69 -31.35 -29.73
C ILE A 614 -2.47 -32.88 -29.52
N ARG A 615 -1.72 -33.26 -28.48
CA ARG A 615 -1.38 -34.63 -28.11
C ARG A 615 -2.15 -35.17 -26.90
N ASP A 616 -3.27 -34.56 -26.51
CA ASP A 616 -4.09 -35.06 -25.40
C ASP A 616 -4.49 -36.55 -25.58
N GLY A 617 -4.67 -36.99 -26.83
CA GLY A 617 -4.94 -38.40 -27.15
C GLY A 617 -3.84 -39.35 -26.67
N ASP A 618 -2.57 -38.95 -26.75
CA ASP A 618 -1.46 -39.79 -26.28
C ASP A 618 -1.50 -39.96 -24.75
N ALA A 619 -1.88 -38.91 -24.01
CA ALA A 619 -2.01 -38.96 -22.56
C ALA A 619 -3.20 -39.84 -22.13
N ILE A 620 -4.33 -39.73 -22.83
CA ILE A 620 -5.51 -40.58 -22.63
C ILE A 620 -5.15 -42.05 -22.87
N ASP A 621 -4.50 -42.36 -23.99
CA ASP A 621 -4.08 -43.73 -24.34
C ASP A 621 -3.04 -44.29 -23.35
N CYS A 622 -2.13 -43.45 -22.86
CA CYS A 622 -1.18 -43.83 -21.82
C CYS A 622 -1.89 -44.20 -20.52
N CYS A 623 -2.77 -43.34 -20.02
CA CYS A 623 -3.56 -43.61 -18.82
C CYS A 623 -4.45 -44.86 -18.96
N HIS A 624 -5.01 -45.11 -20.15
CA HIS A 624 -5.74 -46.36 -20.44
C HIS A 624 -4.86 -47.60 -20.27
N LYS A 625 -3.66 -47.60 -20.87
CA LYS A 625 -2.71 -48.73 -20.80
C LYS A 625 -2.35 -49.10 -19.37
N TYR A 626 -2.18 -48.11 -18.49
CA TYR A 626 -1.76 -48.32 -17.10
C TYR A 626 -2.93 -48.37 -16.10
N GLY A 627 -4.17 -48.16 -16.53
CA GLY A 627 -5.34 -48.16 -15.63
C GLY A 627 -5.34 -46.98 -14.64
N VAL A 628 -4.88 -45.82 -15.09
CA VAL A 628 -4.83 -44.56 -14.34
C VAL A 628 -6.00 -43.67 -14.77
N SER A 629 -6.63 -43.00 -13.81
CA SER A 629 -7.69 -42.03 -14.11
C SER A 629 -7.06 -40.71 -14.59
N LEU A 630 -7.53 -40.14 -15.70
CA LEU A 630 -7.09 -38.84 -16.22
C LEU A 630 -8.24 -37.84 -16.18
N LEU A 631 -8.01 -36.70 -15.54
CA LEU A 631 -8.97 -35.62 -15.35
C LEU A 631 -8.52 -34.37 -16.10
N PHE A 632 -9.39 -33.85 -16.98
CA PHE A 632 -9.21 -32.54 -17.61
C PHE A 632 -10.04 -31.48 -16.89
N THR A 633 -9.39 -30.37 -16.54
CA THR A 633 -10.03 -29.24 -15.85
C THR A 633 -10.39 -28.07 -16.77
N ASN A 634 -9.75 -27.98 -17.95
CA ASN A 634 -9.78 -26.84 -18.87
C ASN A 634 -9.37 -25.49 -18.24
N VAL A 635 -8.68 -25.52 -17.10
CA VAL A 635 -8.17 -24.34 -16.39
C VAL A 635 -6.68 -24.52 -16.18
N ARG A 636 -5.88 -23.48 -16.42
CA ARG A 636 -4.43 -23.50 -16.23
C ARG A 636 -4.03 -22.48 -15.18
N HIS A 637 -3.22 -22.89 -14.20
CA HIS A 637 -2.79 -22.06 -13.07
C HIS A 637 -1.29 -21.73 -13.14
N PHE A 638 -0.86 -21.02 -14.18
CA PHE A 638 0.55 -20.62 -14.28
C PHE A 638 0.92 -19.53 -13.27
N ARG A 639 2.10 -19.68 -12.67
CA ARG A 639 2.62 -18.74 -11.68
C ARG A 639 4.13 -18.56 -11.80
N HIS A 640 4.55 -17.30 -11.94
CA HIS A 640 5.96 -16.91 -12.08
C HIS A 640 6.44 -16.00 -10.95
#